data_AF-A0A2T3KEK8-F1
#
_entry.id   AF-A0A2T3KEK8-F1
#
_cell.length_a   1.000
_cell.length_b   1.000
_cell.length_c   1.000
_cell.angle_alpha   90.00
_cell.angle_beta   90.00
_cell.angle_gamma   90.00
#
_symmetry.space_group_name_H-M   'P 1'
#
loop_
_entity.id
_entity.type
_entity.pdbx_description
1 polymer ?
#
loop_
_entity_poly.entity_id
_entity_poly.type
_entity_poly.pdbx_seq_one_letter_code
_entity_poly.pdbx_strand_id
1 'polypeptide(L)'
;MVSPKNNIKSGFRGGRDSAAIQENIELLTGQRGNGLDRAITMRELASLGLINVTRNSNGAVIPRPKPPVIPDGKPIQRPHSPVGFAALGGFGAIMLEWENPTFYGFAFAELWRAAPNADGSAPYLEQAVLIATTPATVFGDIVNPGSTYYYWCRFVNINNIAGPYNNVDGVKVSTSPNISDIIDDIGEQMKKSDLIQELEKDISEGDKAANTAIELAKKELVDADNLINASIGRLKTIVSNSDRALAKRIDGLAAQWKSDDKKVLTVAKGDITRVQKILTNKDNALASDILKIAVAYKKGDNALAGAITALNNVTAERDRVVSKKVDTVRSSLNNVAATVQQNSQSISSLNQNGSIAHKAMWNTKAKAGDIKAGIGLLAKSDGTSQVAISASQFFVFDPNISNKKIQPLFAIDKGKVIIPKAFIEKATIQILNAQTIVADRVKAGISINSPVINGGQVTGGWAGFGSGGPYSGYHTKIGIGGEIWTDRLHARGANISGNITATKGRFSNVTIDGTCKVKRIEANAIIGDITKILTPSYPNKYIDRQGDIEVFRLNVGRMPFKRSALISGNRFRTSGSSFTYECLVDINGSGPRKILPSFSGLSGAALQGMSTIIDIQPNINANIIIYVRKTGAFRKVFFPISPVNIWMIFKN
;
A
#
# COMPACT_ATOMS: atom_id res chain seq x y z
N MET A 1 71.65 -58.67 28.89
CA MET A 1 73.11 -58.49 28.79
C MET A 1 73.44 -57.04 29.07
N VAL A 2 74.02 -56.76 30.24
CA VAL A 2 74.51 -55.44 30.62
C VAL A 2 75.80 -55.19 29.85
N SER A 3 75.88 -54.09 29.10
CA SER A 3 77.10 -53.62 28.44
C SER A 3 78.05 -53.05 29.51
N PRO A 4 79.25 -53.62 29.74
CA PRO A 4 80.23 -52.97 30.61
C PRO A 4 80.96 -51.89 29.80
N LYS A 5 80.62 -50.62 30.05
CA LYS A 5 81.52 -49.51 29.77
C LYS A 5 82.64 -49.56 30.82
N ASN A 6 83.78 -50.15 30.49
CA ASN A 6 85.04 -49.94 31.21
C ASN A 6 86.09 -49.43 30.24
N ASN A 7 86.60 -48.22 30.52
CA ASN A 7 87.77 -47.62 29.87
C ASN A 7 89.00 -48.51 30.10
N ILE A 8 89.39 -49.31 29.11
CA ILE A 8 90.68 -49.99 29.11
C ILE A 8 91.66 -49.11 28.33
N LYS A 9 92.31 -48.17 29.03
CA LYS A 9 93.51 -47.52 28.47
C LYS A 9 94.60 -48.58 28.41
N SER A 10 95.14 -48.88 27.22
CA SER A 10 96.24 -49.86 27.09
C SER A 10 97.46 -49.35 27.86
N GLY A 11 98.15 -50.23 28.60
CA GLY A 11 99.30 -49.86 29.44
C GLY A 11 100.55 -49.41 28.69
N PHE A 12 100.54 -49.41 27.35
CA PHE A 12 101.69 -49.03 26.52
C PHE A 12 101.98 -47.54 26.55
N ARG A 13 103.26 -47.19 26.71
CA ARG A 13 103.77 -45.83 26.67
C ARG A 13 104.12 -45.43 25.23
N GLY A 14 103.52 -44.36 24.71
CA GLY A 14 103.69 -43.91 23.33
C GLY A 14 104.98 -43.13 23.00
N GLY A 15 105.98 -43.16 23.89
CA GLY A 15 107.28 -42.51 23.68
C GLY A 15 108.16 -43.27 22.67
N ARG A 16 109.05 -42.57 21.96
CA ARG A 16 110.04 -43.18 21.04
C ARG A 16 111.47 -43.19 21.63
N ASP A 17 111.59 -42.85 22.91
CA ASP A 17 112.82 -42.92 23.67
C ASP A 17 113.14 -44.36 24.10
N SER A 18 114.42 -44.64 24.34
CA SER A 18 114.87 -45.98 24.75
C SER A 18 114.19 -46.46 26.02
N ALA A 19 113.85 -45.56 26.94
CA ALA A 19 113.14 -45.90 28.18
C ALA A 19 111.70 -46.37 27.92
N ALA A 20 110.96 -45.73 26.98
CA ALA A 20 109.62 -46.18 26.62
C ALA A 20 109.64 -47.52 25.86
N ILE A 21 110.65 -47.76 25.01
CA ILE A 21 110.83 -49.06 24.33
C ILE A 21 111.14 -50.15 25.36
N GLN A 22 112.05 -49.90 26.30
CA GLN A 22 112.37 -50.86 27.36
C GLN A 22 111.15 -51.17 28.23
N GLU A 23 110.42 -50.13 28.66
CA GLU A 23 109.19 -50.29 29.46
C GLU A 23 108.12 -51.10 28.73
N ASN A 24 107.89 -50.83 27.44
CA ASN A 24 106.93 -51.60 26.65
C ASN A 24 107.38 -53.06 26.45
N ILE A 25 108.69 -53.34 26.32
CA ILE A 25 109.21 -54.71 26.24
C ILE A 25 109.05 -55.44 27.59
N GLU A 26 109.29 -54.77 28.71
CA GLU A 26 109.07 -55.31 30.06
C GLU A 26 107.58 -55.61 30.32
N LEU A 27 106.68 -54.75 29.84
CA LEU A 27 105.23 -54.98 29.86
C LEU A 27 104.84 -56.19 28.99
N LEU A 28 105.36 -56.29 27.76
CA LEU A 28 105.08 -57.40 26.84
C LEU A 28 105.65 -58.74 27.33
N THR A 29 106.78 -58.74 28.04
CA THR A 29 107.35 -59.95 28.67
C THR A 29 106.75 -60.25 30.03
N GLY A 30 105.92 -59.35 30.57
CA GLY A 30 105.20 -59.53 31.83
C GLY A 30 106.07 -59.36 33.07
N GLN A 31 107.28 -58.81 32.93
CA GLN A 31 108.17 -58.49 34.05
C GLN A 31 107.75 -57.22 34.80
N ARG A 32 106.84 -56.43 34.21
CA ARG A 32 106.34 -55.15 34.72
C ARG A 32 104.85 -55.00 34.40
N GLY A 33 104.13 -54.19 35.17
CA GLY A 33 102.68 -54.00 35.04
C GLY A 33 101.84 -55.07 35.74
N ASN A 34 100.52 -55.07 35.53
CA ASN A 34 99.57 -56.01 36.15
C ASN A 34 99.41 -57.34 35.38
N GLY A 35 100.24 -57.57 34.36
CA GLY A 35 100.24 -58.78 33.53
C GLY A 35 99.15 -58.86 32.46
N LEU A 36 98.21 -57.91 32.39
CA LEU A 36 97.13 -57.92 31.39
C LEU A 36 97.62 -57.53 29.99
N ASP A 37 98.68 -56.72 29.88
CA ASP A 37 99.28 -56.29 28.61
C ASP A 37 100.44 -57.20 28.15
N ARG A 38 100.67 -58.33 28.83
CA ARG A 38 101.73 -59.29 28.47
C ARG A 38 101.42 -59.93 27.12
N ALA A 39 102.39 -59.96 26.22
CA ALA A 39 102.29 -60.71 24.97
C ALA A 39 102.21 -62.20 25.27
N ILE A 40 101.17 -62.86 24.75
CA ILE A 40 101.05 -64.32 24.79
C ILE A 40 101.75 -64.90 23.57
N THR A 41 102.73 -65.76 23.79
CA THR A 41 103.42 -66.45 22.71
C THR A 41 102.54 -67.53 22.09
N MET A 42 102.75 -67.86 20.82
CA MET A 42 102.08 -68.99 20.16
C MET A 42 102.31 -70.32 20.90
N ARG A 43 103.42 -70.44 21.63
CA ARG A 43 103.70 -71.61 22.47
C ARG A 43 102.81 -71.64 23.71
N GLU A 44 102.59 -70.51 24.36
CA GLU A 44 101.69 -70.40 25.52
C GLU A 44 100.22 -70.62 25.14
N LEU A 45 99.78 -70.07 23.99
CA LEU A 45 98.44 -70.35 23.45
C LEU A 45 98.24 -71.84 23.16
N ALA A 46 99.28 -72.53 22.69
CA ALA A 46 99.25 -73.97 22.45
C ALA A 46 99.22 -74.77 23.77
N SER A 47 100.01 -74.38 24.78
CA SER A 47 100.03 -75.06 26.07
C SER A 47 98.76 -74.84 26.89
N LEU A 48 98.10 -73.69 26.72
CA LEU A 48 96.75 -73.45 27.25
C LEU A 48 95.66 -74.24 26.50
N GLY A 49 96.03 -74.96 25.43
CA GLY A 49 95.11 -75.79 24.66
C GLY A 49 94.10 -74.99 23.85
N LEU A 50 94.37 -73.74 23.52
CA LEU A 50 93.47 -72.87 22.73
C LEU A 50 93.75 -72.94 21.23
N ILE A 51 94.97 -73.34 20.85
CA ILE A 51 95.37 -73.54 19.45
C ILE A 51 96.19 -74.83 19.30
N ASN A 52 96.22 -75.37 18.07
CA ASN A 52 97.23 -76.34 17.64
C ASN A 52 98.26 -75.62 16.76
N VAL A 53 99.54 -75.94 16.95
CA VAL A 53 100.64 -75.30 16.23
C VAL A 53 101.32 -76.32 15.32
N THR A 54 101.28 -76.06 14.00
CA THR A 54 101.95 -76.88 12.98
C THR A 54 102.91 -76.03 12.15
N ARG A 55 103.98 -76.60 11.60
CA ARG A 55 104.87 -75.90 10.65
C ARG A 55 104.57 -76.35 9.24
N ASN A 56 104.58 -75.42 8.29
CA ASN A 56 104.59 -75.79 6.87
C ASN A 56 106.00 -76.16 6.40
N SER A 57 106.10 -76.65 5.17
CA SER A 57 107.36 -77.06 4.52
C SER A 57 108.41 -75.94 4.40
N ASN A 58 108.01 -74.67 4.54
CA ASN A 58 108.92 -73.52 4.55
C ASN A 58 109.29 -73.07 5.98
N GLY A 59 108.99 -73.89 7.00
CA GLY A 59 109.35 -73.64 8.39
C GLY A 59 108.46 -72.63 9.13
N ALA A 60 107.48 -72.02 8.45
CA ALA A 60 106.57 -71.04 9.01
C ALA A 60 105.54 -71.70 9.95
N VAL A 61 105.31 -71.07 11.09
CA VAL A 61 104.40 -71.56 12.15
C VAL A 61 102.97 -71.15 11.82
N ILE A 62 102.08 -72.12 11.62
CA ILE A 62 100.65 -71.90 11.33
C ILE A 62 99.84 -72.25 12.60
N PRO A 63 99.30 -71.25 13.32
CA PRO A 63 98.38 -71.48 14.42
C PRO A 63 96.98 -71.81 13.87
N ARG A 64 96.36 -72.89 14.36
CA ARG A 64 94.95 -73.21 14.08
C ARG A 64 94.16 -73.15 15.40
N PRO A 65 93.03 -72.43 15.47
CA PRO A 65 92.16 -72.44 16.65
C PRO A 65 91.79 -73.88 17.01
N LYS A 66 91.93 -74.25 18.29
CA LYS A 66 91.42 -75.53 18.76
C LYS A 66 89.91 -75.36 18.92
N PRO A 67 89.06 -76.15 18.23
CA PRO A 67 87.62 -76.05 18.38
C PRO A 67 87.22 -76.26 19.86
N PRO A 68 86.13 -75.61 20.33
CA PRO A 68 85.67 -75.73 21.71
C PRO A 68 85.51 -77.21 22.08
N VAL A 69 86.13 -77.62 23.18
CA VAL A 69 86.04 -78.99 23.68
C VAL A 69 84.61 -79.20 24.15
N ILE A 70 83.92 -80.13 23.50
CA ILE A 70 82.58 -80.59 23.86
C ILE A 70 82.68 -81.23 25.25
N PRO A 71 81.95 -80.75 26.27
CA PRO A 71 81.72 -81.55 27.47
C PRO A 71 80.88 -82.76 27.04
N ASP A 72 81.44 -83.96 27.25
CA ASP A 72 81.04 -85.26 26.68
C ASP A 72 81.39 -85.42 25.20
N GLY A 73 82.32 -86.34 24.90
CA GLY A 73 82.76 -86.73 23.55
C GLY A 73 81.69 -87.40 22.68
N LYS A 74 80.50 -86.81 22.58
CA LYS A 74 79.43 -87.18 21.66
C LYS A 74 79.78 -86.66 20.26
N PRO A 75 79.59 -87.46 19.20
CA PRO A 75 79.91 -87.05 17.84
C PRO A 75 79.06 -85.85 17.42
N ILE A 76 79.65 -84.91 16.68
CA ILE A 76 78.93 -83.79 16.06
C ILE A 76 77.85 -84.38 15.14
N GLN A 77 76.60 -83.97 15.34
CA GLN A 77 75.47 -84.51 14.60
C GLN A 77 75.13 -83.62 13.40
N ARG A 78 74.53 -84.23 12.37
CA ARG A 78 73.93 -83.48 11.26
C ARG A 78 72.70 -82.74 11.81
N PRO A 79 72.53 -81.44 11.52
CA PRO A 79 71.37 -80.71 12.00
C PRO A 79 70.06 -81.29 11.49
N HIS A 80 69.05 -81.35 12.36
CA HIS A 80 67.65 -81.56 11.98
C HIS A 80 67.02 -80.24 11.49
N SER A 81 65.83 -80.29 10.90
CA SER A 81 65.07 -79.07 10.54
C SER A 81 64.67 -78.28 11.79
N PRO A 82 64.53 -76.95 11.72
CA PRO A 82 64.01 -76.16 12.83
C PRO A 82 62.63 -76.63 13.30
N VAL A 83 62.48 -76.77 14.61
CA VAL A 83 61.23 -77.17 15.26
C VAL A 83 60.52 -75.91 15.76
N GLY A 84 59.20 -75.85 15.58
CA GLY A 84 58.40 -74.71 16.02
C GLY A 84 58.69 -73.40 15.28
N PHE A 85 59.22 -73.45 14.04
CA PHE A 85 59.50 -72.22 13.29
C PHE A 85 58.21 -71.46 12.95
N ALA A 86 58.05 -70.27 13.52
CA ALA A 86 56.90 -69.40 13.35
C ALA A 86 57.32 -67.99 12.95
N ALA A 87 56.42 -67.29 12.25
CA ALA A 87 56.59 -65.90 11.85
C ALA A 87 55.35 -65.08 12.26
N LEU A 88 55.57 -63.97 12.97
CA LEU A 88 54.53 -63.12 13.55
C LEU A 88 54.66 -61.70 12.98
N GLY A 89 53.61 -61.21 12.32
CA GLY A 89 53.59 -59.88 11.71
C GLY A 89 53.18 -58.78 12.70
N GLY A 90 54.01 -57.74 12.82
CA GLY A 90 53.69 -56.49 13.49
C GLY A 90 53.34 -55.37 12.50
N PHE A 91 53.43 -54.10 12.93
CA PHE A 91 53.15 -52.95 12.06
C PHE A 91 54.25 -52.68 11.03
N GLY A 92 55.53 -52.83 11.39
CA GLY A 92 56.68 -52.56 10.51
C GLY A 92 57.83 -53.56 10.70
N ALA A 93 57.54 -54.72 11.27
CA ALA A 93 58.51 -55.78 11.48
C ALA A 93 57.80 -57.13 11.55
N ILE A 94 58.53 -58.18 11.22
CA ILE A 94 58.13 -59.58 11.35
C ILE A 94 59.08 -60.25 12.32
N MET A 95 58.54 -60.91 13.34
CA MET A 95 59.30 -61.66 14.33
C MET A 95 59.31 -63.13 13.93
N LEU A 96 60.50 -63.71 13.79
CA LEU A 96 60.74 -65.11 13.50
C LEU A 96 61.23 -65.79 14.77
N GLU A 97 60.65 -66.93 15.12
CA GLU A 97 61.04 -67.68 16.31
C GLU A 97 61.04 -69.18 16.04
N TRP A 98 61.85 -69.92 16.80
CA TRP A 98 61.93 -71.38 16.76
C TRP A 98 62.41 -71.93 18.11
N GLU A 99 62.28 -73.24 18.29
CA GLU A 99 62.74 -73.92 19.51
C GLU A 99 64.26 -74.14 19.53
N ASN A 100 64.83 -74.29 20.74
CA ASN A 100 66.26 -74.57 20.90
C ASN A 100 66.67 -75.84 20.14
N PRO A 101 67.73 -75.80 19.30
CA PRO A 101 68.23 -76.98 18.60
C PRO A 101 68.64 -78.09 19.58
N THR A 102 68.19 -79.33 19.32
CA THR A 102 68.45 -80.46 20.23
C THR A 102 69.63 -81.35 19.81
N PHE A 103 70.24 -81.06 18.66
CA PHE A 103 71.40 -81.80 18.13
C PHE A 103 72.74 -81.24 18.65
N TYR A 104 73.76 -82.09 18.74
CA TYR A 104 75.09 -81.68 19.18
C TYR A 104 75.89 -80.97 18.09
N GLY A 105 76.45 -79.82 18.43
CA GLY A 105 77.31 -79.02 17.55
C GLY A 105 76.59 -77.92 16.78
N PHE A 106 75.46 -77.38 17.25
CA PHE A 106 74.82 -76.20 16.65
C PHE A 106 75.78 -75.00 16.58
N ALA A 107 75.80 -74.30 15.44
CA ALA A 107 76.55 -73.07 15.25
C ALA A 107 75.63 -71.85 15.14
N PHE A 108 74.71 -71.88 14.18
CA PHE A 108 73.72 -70.81 13.94
C PHE A 108 72.56 -71.33 13.07
N ALA A 109 71.48 -70.58 13.05
CA ALA A 109 70.39 -70.74 12.09
C ALA A 109 70.56 -69.75 10.93
N GLU A 110 70.26 -70.19 9.72
CA GLU A 110 70.15 -69.35 8.54
C GLU A 110 68.69 -69.01 8.28
N LEU A 111 68.40 -67.73 8.09
CA LEU A 111 67.06 -67.22 7.82
C LEU A 111 66.98 -66.68 6.40
N TRP A 112 66.00 -67.17 5.66
CA TRP A 112 65.80 -66.88 4.25
C TRP A 112 64.41 -66.28 4.05
N ARG A 113 64.29 -65.29 3.16
CA ARG A 113 63.04 -64.57 2.88
C ARG A 113 62.79 -64.46 1.39
N ALA A 114 61.53 -64.62 0.96
CA ALA A 114 61.08 -64.27 -0.38
C ALA A 114 59.80 -63.42 -0.33
N ALA A 115 59.65 -62.52 -1.28
CA ALA A 115 58.37 -61.85 -1.55
C ALA A 115 57.45 -62.80 -2.36
N PRO A 116 56.12 -62.67 -2.27
CA PRO A 116 55.19 -63.35 -3.17
C PRO A 116 55.54 -63.11 -4.64
N ASN A 117 55.19 -64.07 -5.49
CA ASN A 117 55.29 -63.87 -6.94
C ASN A 117 54.36 -62.72 -7.39
N ALA A 118 54.58 -62.18 -8.59
CA ALA A 118 53.82 -61.05 -9.12
C ALA A 118 52.28 -61.30 -9.21
N ASP A 119 51.87 -62.56 -9.25
CA ASP A 119 50.47 -63.01 -9.24
C ASP A 119 49.91 -63.28 -7.82
N GLY A 120 50.70 -63.05 -6.78
CA GLY A 120 50.34 -63.28 -5.38
C GLY A 120 50.51 -64.74 -4.90
N SER A 121 50.97 -65.64 -5.77
CA SER A 121 51.25 -67.03 -5.40
C SER A 121 52.48 -67.16 -4.49
N ALA A 122 52.62 -68.33 -3.84
CA ALA A 122 53.75 -68.61 -2.96
C ALA A 122 55.06 -68.73 -3.77
N PRO A 123 56.16 -68.07 -3.32
CA PRO A 123 57.46 -68.19 -3.95
C PRO A 123 58.11 -69.54 -3.65
N TYR A 124 59.02 -69.96 -4.53
CA TYR A 124 59.84 -71.16 -4.34
C TYR A 124 61.08 -70.84 -3.49
N LEU A 125 61.57 -71.83 -2.74
CA LEU A 125 62.76 -71.69 -1.89
C LEU A 125 64.00 -71.15 -2.63
N GLU A 126 64.15 -71.45 -3.91
CA GLU A 126 65.25 -70.95 -4.76
C GLU A 126 65.20 -69.43 -5.01
N GLN A 127 64.04 -68.81 -4.84
CA GLN A 127 63.85 -67.36 -4.94
C GLN A 127 64.11 -66.66 -3.60
N ALA A 128 64.29 -67.42 -2.51
CA ALA A 128 64.55 -66.87 -1.20
C ALA A 128 65.98 -66.34 -1.10
N VAL A 129 66.13 -65.20 -0.42
CA VAL A 129 67.43 -64.58 -0.14
C VAL A 129 67.77 -64.76 1.34
N LEU A 130 69.04 -65.06 1.64
CA LEU A 130 69.53 -65.13 3.02
C LEU A 130 69.49 -63.72 3.63
N ILE A 131 68.66 -63.53 4.65
CA ILE A 131 68.48 -62.23 5.32
C ILE A 131 69.29 -62.12 6.61
N ALA A 132 69.58 -63.24 7.28
CA ALA A 132 70.35 -63.25 8.51
C ALA A 132 70.93 -64.63 8.83
N THR A 133 72.01 -64.63 9.63
CA THR A 133 72.46 -65.79 10.39
C THR A 133 72.49 -65.42 11.87
N THR A 134 71.96 -66.29 12.73
CA THR A 134 71.88 -65.98 14.17
C THR A 134 72.03 -67.24 15.02
N PRO A 135 72.79 -67.18 16.13
CA PRO A 135 72.82 -68.25 17.12
C PRO A 135 71.64 -68.21 18.09
N ALA A 136 70.83 -67.13 18.08
CA ALA A 136 69.64 -67.01 18.93
C ALA A 136 68.46 -67.81 18.37
N THR A 137 67.41 -68.02 19.17
CA THR A 137 66.14 -68.66 18.76
C THR A 137 65.09 -67.69 18.22
N VAL A 138 65.44 -66.42 18.08
CA VAL A 138 64.53 -65.35 17.65
C VAL A 138 65.25 -64.34 16.77
N PHE A 139 64.54 -63.78 15.79
CA PHE A 139 65.02 -62.74 14.90
C PHE A 139 63.90 -61.77 14.50
N GLY A 140 64.18 -60.46 14.48
CA GLY A 140 63.27 -59.45 13.98
C GLY A 140 63.68 -58.93 12.60
N ASP A 141 62.83 -59.11 11.60
CA ASP A 141 63.01 -58.59 10.25
C ASP A 141 62.18 -57.30 10.07
N ILE A 142 62.83 -56.17 9.80
CA ILE A 142 62.15 -54.87 9.62
C ILE A 142 61.67 -54.78 8.18
N VAL A 143 60.37 -54.60 8.00
CA VAL A 143 59.71 -54.56 6.68
C VAL A 143 58.65 -53.46 6.62
N ASN A 144 58.21 -53.11 5.41
CA ASN A 144 57.17 -52.09 5.26
C ASN A 144 55.82 -52.59 5.80
N PRO A 145 55.00 -51.73 6.42
CA PRO A 145 53.59 -52.03 6.72
C PRO A 145 52.82 -52.51 5.50
N GLY A 146 51.84 -53.39 5.69
CA GLY A 146 50.99 -53.97 4.63
C GLY A 146 51.71 -54.96 3.69
N SER A 147 52.95 -55.35 3.99
CA SER A 147 53.75 -56.25 3.14
C SER A 147 53.54 -57.71 3.54
N THR A 148 53.66 -58.62 2.57
CA THR A 148 53.59 -60.07 2.80
C THR A 148 54.91 -60.71 2.39
N TYR A 149 55.43 -61.63 3.19
CA TYR A 149 56.67 -62.36 2.93
C TYR A 149 56.56 -63.83 3.33
N TYR A 150 57.44 -64.66 2.77
CA TYR A 150 57.60 -66.08 3.10
C TYR A 150 58.99 -66.31 3.67
N TYR A 151 59.08 -67.09 4.76
CA TYR A 151 60.33 -67.34 5.47
C TYR A 151 60.69 -68.82 5.53
N TRP A 152 61.99 -69.08 5.42
CA TRP A 152 62.58 -70.39 5.66
C TRP A 152 63.73 -70.28 6.66
N CYS A 153 63.87 -71.30 7.48
CA CYS A 153 64.94 -71.43 8.45
C CYS A 153 65.61 -72.80 8.30
N ARG A 154 66.92 -72.86 8.43
CA ARG A 154 67.67 -74.12 8.58
C ARG A 154 68.81 -73.96 9.57
N PHE A 155 69.18 -75.05 10.23
CA PHE A 155 70.30 -75.06 11.18
C PHE A 155 71.61 -75.46 10.51
N VAL A 156 72.72 -74.86 10.95
CA VAL A 156 74.08 -75.18 10.53
C VAL A 156 74.90 -75.57 11.76
N ASN A 157 75.67 -76.65 11.65
CA ASN A 157 76.55 -77.11 12.73
C ASN A 157 77.95 -76.47 12.66
N ILE A 158 78.78 -76.69 13.69
CA ILE A 158 80.16 -76.18 13.79
C ILE A 158 81.12 -76.72 12.73
N ASN A 159 80.76 -77.80 12.03
CA ASN A 159 81.48 -78.31 10.86
C ASN A 159 81.00 -77.69 9.54
N ASN A 160 80.17 -76.64 9.61
CA ASN A 160 79.56 -75.96 8.47
C ASN A 160 78.68 -76.87 7.59
N ILE A 161 78.07 -77.90 8.21
CA ILE A 161 77.10 -78.78 7.54
C ILE A 161 75.70 -78.24 7.82
N ALA A 162 74.97 -77.89 6.76
CA ALA A 162 73.59 -77.44 6.83
C ALA A 162 72.60 -78.61 6.92
N GLY A 163 71.58 -78.45 7.76
CA GLY A 163 70.41 -79.31 7.83
C GLY A 163 69.32 -78.93 6.82
N PRO A 164 68.21 -79.68 6.80
CA PRO A 164 67.04 -79.33 6.00
C PRO A 164 66.37 -78.03 6.50
N TYR A 165 65.63 -77.37 5.61
CA TYR A 165 64.77 -76.24 5.95
C TYR A 165 63.55 -76.69 6.77
N ASN A 166 62.88 -75.74 7.42
CA ASN A 166 61.66 -75.99 8.21
C ASN A 166 60.52 -76.61 7.37
N ASN A 167 60.34 -76.19 6.11
CA ASN A 167 59.39 -76.77 5.14
C ASN A 167 59.77 -76.33 3.69
N VAL A 168 59.17 -76.93 2.67
CA VAL A 168 59.32 -76.53 1.25
C VAL A 168 58.59 -75.23 0.92
N ASP A 169 57.38 -75.01 1.44
CA ASP A 169 56.54 -73.85 1.08
C ASP A 169 56.86 -72.56 1.84
N GLY A 170 57.71 -72.66 2.87
CA GLY A 170 58.00 -71.54 3.77
C GLY A 170 56.82 -71.18 4.68
N VAL A 171 57.03 -70.21 5.56
CA VAL A 171 55.98 -69.67 6.45
C VAL A 171 55.55 -68.30 5.93
N LYS A 172 54.30 -68.19 5.50
CA LYS A 172 53.69 -66.94 5.04
C LYS A 172 53.31 -66.06 6.23
N VAL A 173 53.64 -64.77 6.16
CA VAL A 173 53.26 -63.77 7.16
C VAL A 173 53.07 -62.41 6.50
N SER A 174 52.14 -61.62 7.03
CA SER A 174 51.83 -60.26 6.57
C SER A 174 51.91 -59.27 7.72
N THR A 175 52.40 -58.06 7.47
CA THR A 175 52.33 -56.94 8.43
C THR A 175 50.99 -56.22 8.37
N SER A 176 50.64 -55.50 9.43
CA SER A 176 49.42 -54.67 9.47
C SER A 176 49.42 -53.60 8.38
N PRO A 177 48.26 -53.22 7.79
CA PRO A 177 48.14 -52.16 6.80
C PRO A 177 48.66 -50.79 7.27
N ASN A 178 48.97 -49.89 6.33
CA ASN A 178 49.42 -48.53 6.62
C ASN A 178 48.26 -47.68 7.16
N ILE A 179 48.51 -46.90 8.21
CA ILE A 179 47.49 -46.05 8.84
C ILE A 179 47.01 -44.91 7.92
N SER A 180 47.85 -44.43 7.01
CA SER A 180 47.44 -43.39 6.03
C SER A 180 46.35 -43.90 5.09
N ASP A 181 46.47 -45.14 4.63
CA ASP A 181 45.50 -45.76 3.73
C ASP A 181 44.13 -45.91 4.41
N ILE A 182 44.13 -46.16 5.73
CA ILE A 182 42.91 -46.23 6.54
C ILE A 182 42.26 -44.83 6.67
N ILE A 183 43.04 -43.76 6.84
CA ILE A 183 42.52 -42.39 6.91
C ILE A 183 41.91 -41.97 5.57
N ASP A 184 42.57 -42.31 4.46
CA ASP A 184 42.07 -42.00 3.12
C ASP A 184 40.78 -42.77 2.81
N ASP A 185 40.70 -44.06 3.19
CA ASP A 185 39.48 -44.87 3.06
C ASP A 185 38.34 -44.30 3.93
N ILE A 186 38.61 -43.87 5.17
CA ILE A 186 37.61 -43.16 6.00
C ILE A 186 37.16 -41.86 5.31
N GLY A 187 38.08 -41.09 4.74
CA GLY A 187 37.76 -39.87 4.00
C GLY A 187 36.89 -40.13 2.77
N GLU A 188 37.14 -41.21 2.03
CA GLU A 188 36.29 -41.65 0.92
C GLU A 188 34.93 -42.17 1.39
N GLN A 189 34.89 -42.96 2.46
CA GLN A 189 33.65 -43.48 3.04
C GLN A 189 32.78 -42.36 3.57
N MET A 190 33.36 -41.33 4.20
CA MET A 190 32.63 -40.14 4.63
C MET A 190 32.00 -39.42 3.44
N LYS A 191 32.74 -39.21 2.34
CA LYS A 191 32.18 -38.61 1.11
C LYS A 191 31.10 -39.46 0.46
N LYS A 192 31.24 -40.79 0.53
CA LYS A 192 30.24 -41.75 0.01
C LYS A 192 29.06 -41.96 0.96
N SER A 193 29.13 -41.43 2.19
CA SER A 193 28.08 -41.59 3.18
C SER A 193 26.79 -40.92 2.73
N ASP A 194 25.69 -41.65 2.86
CA ASP A 194 24.33 -41.16 2.57
C ASP A 194 24.05 -39.86 3.32
N LEU A 195 24.52 -39.72 4.57
CA LEU A 195 24.33 -38.51 5.38
C LEU A 195 24.97 -37.27 4.75
N ILE A 196 26.21 -37.38 4.24
CA ILE A 196 26.90 -36.24 3.62
C ILE A 196 26.26 -35.89 2.28
N GLN A 197 25.90 -36.90 1.48
CA GLN A 197 25.22 -36.69 0.21
C GLN A 197 23.83 -36.05 0.39
N GLU A 198 23.08 -36.50 1.41
CA GLU A 198 21.77 -35.94 1.74
C GLU A 198 21.90 -34.50 2.24
N LEU A 199 22.90 -34.20 3.09
CA LEU A 199 23.16 -32.83 3.53
C LEU A 199 23.55 -31.90 2.37
N GLU A 200 24.42 -32.34 1.46
CA GLU A 200 24.78 -31.57 0.26
C GLU A 200 23.55 -31.31 -0.64
N LYS A 201 22.70 -32.32 -0.79
CA LYS A 201 21.45 -32.21 -1.55
C LYS A 201 20.49 -31.23 -0.89
N ASP A 202 20.27 -31.33 0.41
CA ASP A 202 19.36 -30.45 1.17
C ASP A 202 19.83 -29.00 1.12
N ILE A 203 21.15 -28.76 1.24
CA ILE A 203 21.74 -27.41 1.05
C ILE A 203 21.47 -26.91 -0.38
N SER A 204 21.69 -27.74 -1.40
CA SER A 204 21.44 -27.37 -2.80
C SER A 204 19.97 -27.08 -3.08
N GLU A 205 19.06 -27.86 -2.50
CA GLU A 205 17.62 -27.64 -2.62
C GLU A 205 17.17 -26.39 -1.86
N GLY A 206 17.73 -26.14 -0.67
CA GLY A 206 17.56 -24.91 0.09
C GLY A 206 18.00 -23.67 -0.69
N ASP A 207 19.17 -23.71 -1.31
CA ASP A 207 19.67 -22.62 -2.16
C ASP A 207 18.76 -22.37 -3.37
N LYS A 208 18.27 -23.43 -4.01
CA LYS A 208 17.30 -23.30 -5.12
C LYS A 208 15.99 -22.68 -4.66
N ALA A 209 15.49 -23.06 -3.48
CA ALA A 209 14.27 -22.51 -2.90
C ALA A 209 14.44 -21.03 -2.56
N ALA A 210 15.56 -20.67 -1.91
CA ALA A 210 15.90 -19.28 -1.57
C ALA A 210 16.03 -18.41 -2.82
N ASN A 211 16.76 -18.88 -3.84
CA ASN A 211 16.91 -18.16 -5.11
C ASN A 211 15.56 -17.99 -5.82
N THR A 212 14.70 -19.01 -5.80
CA THR A 212 13.34 -18.91 -6.37
C THR A 212 12.50 -17.87 -5.63
N ALA A 213 12.55 -17.85 -4.30
CA ALA A 213 11.83 -16.87 -3.50
C ALA A 213 12.33 -15.43 -3.77
N ILE A 214 13.64 -15.25 -3.92
CA ILE A 214 14.25 -13.96 -4.28
C ILE A 214 13.76 -13.48 -5.65
N GLU A 215 13.72 -14.35 -6.66
CA GLU A 215 13.25 -13.98 -8.00
C GLU A 215 11.75 -13.67 -8.03
N LEU A 216 10.93 -14.39 -7.25
CA LEU A 216 9.52 -14.07 -7.07
C LEU A 216 9.33 -12.68 -6.42
N ALA A 217 10.06 -12.40 -5.35
CA ALA A 217 10.00 -11.11 -4.67
C ALA A 217 10.45 -9.95 -5.57
N LYS A 218 11.51 -10.14 -6.38
CA LYS A 218 11.93 -9.15 -7.39
C LYS A 218 10.83 -8.88 -8.40
N LYS A 219 10.14 -9.91 -8.87
CA LYS A 219 9.03 -9.77 -9.82
C LYS A 219 7.86 -9.00 -9.21
N GLU A 220 7.46 -9.32 -7.98
CA GLU A 220 6.40 -8.59 -7.28
C GLU A 220 6.74 -7.10 -7.12
N LEU A 221 8.01 -6.79 -6.84
CA LEU A 221 8.49 -5.41 -6.74
C LEU A 221 8.40 -4.66 -8.07
N VAL A 222 8.78 -5.30 -9.19
CA VAL A 222 8.66 -4.74 -10.54
C VAL A 222 7.19 -4.54 -10.94
N ASP A 223 6.32 -5.49 -10.65
CA ASP A 223 4.89 -5.37 -10.93
C ASP A 223 4.25 -4.22 -10.11
N ALA A 224 4.68 -4.04 -8.86
CA ALA A 224 4.27 -2.91 -8.02
C ALA A 224 4.75 -1.57 -8.59
N ASP A 225 6.02 -1.48 -9.03
CA ASP A 225 6.56 -0.26 -9.64
C ASP A 225 5.82 0.12 -10.93
N ASN A 226 5.54 -0.86 -11.79
CA ASN A 226 4.72 -0.67 -12.99
C ASN A 226 3.31 -0.14 -12.66
N LEU A 227 2.68 -0.67 -11.61
CA LEU A 227 1.36 -0.24 -11.17
C LEU A 227 1.38 1.20 -10.61
N ILE A 228 2.43 1.55 -9.86
CA ILE A 228 2.65 2.90 -9.33
C ILE A 228 2.86 3.88 -10.48
N ASN A 229 3.75 3.57 -11.42
CA ASN A 229 4.00 4.42 -12.59
C ASN A 229 2.76 4.63 -13.45
N ALA A 230 1.95 3.58 -13.66
CA ALA A 230 0.66 3.71 -14.33
C ALA A 230 -0.33 4.60 -13.55
N SER A 231 -0.34 4.50 -12.22
CA SER A 231 -1.18 5.34 -11.35
C SER A 231 -0.76 6.80 -11.38
N ILE A 232 0.55 7.08 -11.32
CA ILE A 232 1.12 8.42 -11.47
C ILE A 232 0.75 9.00 -12.84
N GLY A 233 0.85 8.20 -13.92
CA GLY A 233 0.44 8.61 -15.26
C GLY A 233 -1.04 9.02 -15.32
N ARG A 234 -1.93 8.21 -14.73
CA ARG A 234 -3.37 8.55 -14.63
C ARG A 234 -3.60 9.83 -13.85
N LEU A 235 -2.96 10.00 -12.69
CA LEU A 235 -3.08 11.19 -11.87
C LEU A 235 -2.62 12.44 -12.62
N LYS A 236 -1.50 12.37 -13.35
CA LYS A 236 -0.99 13.45 -14.19
C LYS A 236 -2.01 13.88 -15.25
N THR A 237 -2.65 12.93 -15.92
CA THR A 237 -3.71 13.22 -16.91
C THR A 237 -4.94 13.84 -16.25
N ILE A 238 -5.37 13.32 -15.10
CA ILE A 238 -6.53 13.86 -14.36
C ILE A 238 -6.29 15.31 -13.94
N VAL A 239 -5.12 15.60 -13.35
CA VAL A 239 -4.75 16.95 -12.92
C VAL A 239 -4.70 17.89 -14.13
N SER A 240 -4.03 17.51 -15.21
CA SER A 240 -3.95 18.33 -16.43
C SER A 240 -5.32 18.63 -17.05
N ASN A 241 -6.22 17.64 -17.08
CA ASN A 241 -7.59 17.83 -17.58
C ASN A 241 -8.41 18.74 -16.64
N SER A 242 -8.24 18.59 -15.33
CA SER A 242 -8.87 19.45 -14.32
C SER A 242 -8.40 20.89 -14.46
N ASP A 243 -7.10 21.13 -14.59
CA ASP A 243 -6.52 22.47 -14.79
C ASP A 243 -7.06 23.13 -16.07
N ARG A 244 -7.16 22.37 -17.17
CA ARG A 244 -7.75 22.86 -18.42
C ARG A 244 -9.24 23.18 -18.28
N ALA A 245 -9.99 22.37 -17.53
CA ALA A 245 -11.41 22.61 -17.27
C ALA A 245 -11.62 23.84 -16.38
N LEU A 246 -10.78 24.01 -15.35
CA LEU A 246 -10.79 25.19 -14.49
C LEU A 246 -10.43 26.46 -15.27
N ALA A 247 -9.40 26.42 -16.12
CA ALA A 247 -9.03 27.53 -17.01
C ALA A 247 -10.21 27.95 -17.90
N LYS A 248 -10.87 26.99 -18.56
CA LYS A 248 -12.08 27.28 -19.37
C LYS A 248 -13.22 27.90 -18.56
N ARG A 249 -13.44 27.45 -17.32
CA ARG A 249 -14.45 28.03 -16.43
C ARG A 249 -14.10 29.47 -16.03
N ILE A 250 -12.83 29.74 -15.74
CA ILE A 250 -12.33 31.08 -15.43
C ILE A 250 -12.51 32.01 -16.63
N ASP A 251 -12.11 31.57 -17.83
CA ASP A 251 -12.28 32.36 -19.06
C ASP A 251 -13.76 32.64 -19.36
N GLY A 252 -14.63 31.64 -19.19
CA GLY A 252 -16.08 31.80 -19.35
C GLY A 252 -16.68 32.80 -18.36
N LEU A 253 -16.30 32.71 -17.08
CA LEU A 253 -16.73 33.66 -16.05
C LEU A 253 -16.22 35.07 -16.34
N ALA A 254 -14.96 35.23 -16.76
CA ALA A 254 -14.39 36.52 -17.11
C ALA A 254 -15.11 37.16 -18.32
N ALA A 255 -15.48 36.36 -19.33
CA ALA A 255 -16.26 36.82 -20.47
C ALA A 255 -17.69 37.23 -20.06
N GLN A 256 -18.34 36.43 -19.21
CA GLN A 256 -19.68 36.74 -18.70
C GLN A 256 -19.69 38.02 -17.88
N TRP A 257 -18.72 38.19 -16.96
CA TRP A 257 -18.57 39.41 -16.16
C TRP A 257 -18.40 40.65 -17.04
N LYS A 258 -17.53 40.60 -18.07
CA LYS A 258 -17.37 41.71 -19.02
C LYS A 258 -18.68 42.01 -19.78
N SER A 259 -19.44 40.99 -20.15
CA SER A 259 -20.72 41.18 -20.83
C SER A 259 -21.76 41.82 -19.91
N ASP A 260 -21.85 41.36 -18.66
CA ASP A 260 -22.85 41.84 -17.71
C ASP A 260 -22.52 43.25 -17.24
N ASP A 261 -21.24 43.57 -17.00
CA ASP A 261 -20.76 44.93 -16.75
C ASP A 261 -21.14 45.89 -17.89
N LYS A 262 -20.94 45.47 -19.15
CA LYS A 262 -21.36 46.25 -20.32
C LYS A 262 -22.87 46.49 -20.39
N LYS A 263 -23.69 45.49 -20.01
CA LYS A 263 -25.16 45.65 -19.95
C LYS A 263 -25.55 46.66 -18.88
N VAL A 264 -24.99 46.55 -17.68
CA VAL A 264 -25.23 47.49 -16.57
C VAL A 264 -24.86 48.91 -16.99
N LEU A 265 -23.69 49.09 -17.61
CA LEU A 265 -23.25 50.41 -18.11
C LEU A 265 -24.20 50.96 -19.19
N THR A 266 -24.73 50.10 -20.06
CA THR A 266 -25.68 50.50 -21.11
C THR A 266 -27.01 50.95 -20.52
N VAL A 267 -27.54 50.21 -19.54
CA VAL A 267 -28.77 50.57 -18.82
C VAL A 267 -28.57 51.89 -18.07
N ALA A 268 -27.48 52.03 -17.33
CA ALA A 268 -27.16 53.24 -16.58
C ALA A 268 -27.05 54.47 -17.51
N LYS A 269 -26.39 54.34 -18.66
CA LYS A 269 -26.33 55.41 -19.68
C LYS A 269 -27.72 55.78 -20.20
N GLY A 270 -28.57 54.80 -20.49
CA GLY A 270 -29.94 55.05 -20.95
C GLY A 270 -30.80 55.75 -19.89
N ASP A 271 -30.68 55.35 -18.63
CA ASP A 271 -31.38 55.98 -17.51
C ASP A 271 -30.93 57.42 -17.29
N ILE A 272 -29.62 57.68 -17.33
CA ILE A 272 -29.06 59.04 -17.25
C ILE A 272 -29.62 59.92 -18.37
N THR A 273 -29.59 59.45 -19.62
CA THR A 273 -30.14 60.20 -20.77
C THR A 273 -31.64 60.49 -20.61
N ARG A 274 -32.41 59.54 -20.08
CA ARG A 274 -33.84 59.72 -19.82
C ARG A 274 -34.09 60.76 -18.72
N VAL A 275 -33.34 60.72 -17.63
CA VAL A 275 -33.41 61.73 -16.56
C VAL A 275 -33.04 63.11 -17.10
N GLN A 276 -31.97 63.22 -17.88
CA GLN A 276 -31.58 64.48 -18.53
C GLN A 276 -32.71 65.06 -19.39
N LYS A 277 -33.38 64.22 -20.21
CA LYS A 277 -34.51 64.66 -21.02
C LYS A 277 -35.71 65.12 -20.18
N ILE A 278 -36.01 64.43 -19.07
CA ILE A 278 -37.08 64.83 -18.15
C ILE A 278 -36.76 66.20 -17.54
N LEU A 279 -35.52 66.40 -17.07
CA LEU A 279 -35.07 67.67 -16.49
C LEU A 279 -35.19 68.81 -17.51
N THR A 280 -34.65 68.65 -18.72
CA THR A 280 -34.76 69.67 -19.78
C THR A 280 -36.21 70.00 -20.11
N ASN A 281 -37.10 69.01 -20.20
CA ASN A 281 -38.52 69.27 -20.45
C ASN A 281 -39.19 70.05 -19.31
N LYS A 282 -38.84 69.73 -18.06
CA LYS A 282 -39.33 70.44 -16.87
C LYS A 282 -38.79 71.87 -16.82
N ASP A 283 -37.53 72.09 -17.14
CA ASP A 283 -36.91 73.42 -17.20
C ASP A 283 -37.58 74.28 -18.28
N ASN A 284 -37.86 73.72 -19.46
CA ASN A 284 -38.59 74.42 -20.52
C ASN A 284 -40.03 74.76 -20.12
N ALA A 285 -40.73 73.84 -19.43
CA ALA A 285 -42.08 74.10 -18.92
C ALA A 285 -42.08 75.21 -17.86
N LEU A 286 -41.14 75.15 -16.91
CA LEU A 286 -40.96 76.17 -15.88
C LEU A 286 -40.64 77.53 -16.50
N ALA A 287 -39.75 77.58 -17.50
CA ALA A 287 -39.43 78.81 -18.23
C ALA A 287 -40.67 79.40 -18.93
N SER A 288 -41.51 78.55 -19.54
CA SER A 288 -42.78 78.99 -20.15
C SER A 288 -43.74 79.57 -19.11
N ASP A 289 -43.87 78.94 -17.94
CA ASP A 289 -44.77 79.42 -16.89
C ASP A 289 -44.26 80.72 -16.24
N ILE A 290 -42.94 80.88 -16.06
CA ILE A 290 -42.32 82.14 -15.65
C ILE A 290 -42.66 83.27 -16.64
N LEU A 291 -42.57 83.02 -17.94
CA LEU A 291 -42.93 84.00 -18.98
C LEU A 291 -44.42 84.37 -18.92
N LYS A 292 -45.33 83.41 -18.75
CA LYS A 292 -46.76 83.67 -18.60
C LYS A 292 -47.06 84.52 -17.37
N ILE A 293 -46.43 84.21 -16.24
CA ILE A 293 -46.57 84.99 -14.99
C ILE A 293 -46.06 86.42 -15.22
N ALA A 294 -44.90 86.59 -15.87
CA ALA A 294 -44.34 87.91 -16.16
C ALA A 294 -45.29 88.77 -17.03
N VAL A 295 -45.94 88.16 -18.04
CA VAL A 295 -46.93 88.83 -18.88
C VAL A 295 -48.18 89.20 -18.09
N ALA A 296 -48.72 88.27 -17.29
CA ALA A 296 -49.89 88.52 -16.46
C ALA A 296 -49.65 89.63 -15.43
N TYR A 297 -48.47 89.65 -14.81
CA TYR A 297 -48.04 90.71 -13.90
C TYR A 297 -48.01 92.08 -14.60
N LYS A 298 -47.33 92.19 -15.76
CA LYS A 298 -47.29 93.45 -16.54
C LYS A 298 -48.68 93.92 -16.95
N LYS A 299 -49.57 93.00 -17.33
CA LYS A 299 -50.97 93.34 -17.68
C LYS A 299 -51.73 93.89 -16.47
N GLY A 300 -51.58 93.25 -15.30
CA GLY A 300 -52.17 93.71 -14.04
C GLY A 300 -51.64 95.08 -13.62
N ASP A 301 -50.33 95.28 -13.72
CA ASP A 301 -49.66 96.56 -13.41
C ASP A 301 -50.16 97.70 -14.30
N ASN A 302 -50.25 97.48 -15.62
CA ASN A 302 -50.84 98.45 -16.54
C ASN A 302 -52.32 98.75 -16.24
N ALA A 303 -53.11 97.74 -15.88
CA ALA A 303 -54.51 97.93 -15.50
C ALA A 303 -54.65 98.72 -14.20
N LEU A 304 -53.79 98.45 -13.20
CA LEU A 304 -53.73 99.20 -11.96
C LEU A 304 -53.32 100.66 -12.21
N ALA A 305 -52.29 100.90 -13.02
CA ALA A 305 -51.89 102.24 -13.43
C ALA A 305 -53.04 103.01 -14.10
N GLY A 306 -53.76 102.36 -15.04
CA GLY A 306 -54.94 102.95 -15.68
C GLY A 306 -56.07 103.26 -14.69
N ALA A 307 -56.34 102.37 -13.73
CA ALA A 307 -57.33 102.59 -12.68
C ALA A 307 -56.94 103.76 -11.75
N ILE A 308 -55.66 103.90 -11.40
CA ILE A 308 -55.12 105.03 -10.63
C ILE A 308 -55.32 106.34 -11.41
N THR A 309 -54.99 106.38 -12.70
CA THR A 309 -55.23 107.55 -13.55
C THR A 309 -56.71 107.91 -13.61
N ALA A 310 -57.60 106.93 -13.79
CA ALA A 310 -59.04 107.16 -13.79
C ALA A 310 -59.54 107.72 -12.44
N LEU A 311 -59.05 107.16 -11.32
CA LEU A 311 -59.38 107.67 -9.98
C LEU A 311 -58.88 109.10 -9.76
N ASN A 312 -57.68 109.44 -10.24
CA ASN A 312 -57.14 110.80 -10.18
C ASN A 312 -58.02 111.78 -10.97
N ASN A 313 -58.48 111.40 -12.17
CA ASN A 313 -59.40 112.23 -12.96
C ASN A 313 -60.77 112.40 -12.26
N VAL A 314 -61.34 111.32 -11.73
CA VAL A 314 -62.59 111.39 -10.94
C VAL A 314 -62.42 112.28 -9.71
N THR A 315 -61.27 112.22 -9.04
CA THR A 315 -60.98 113.05 -7.87
C THR A 315 -60.82 114.52 -8.27
N ALA A 316 -60.09 114.83 -9.34
CA ALA A 316 -59.96 116.19 -9.86
C ALA A 316 -61.32 116.79 -10.31
N GLU A 317 -62.17 115.98 -10.95
CA GLU A 317 -63.52 116.41 -11.34
C GLU A 317 -64.42 116.57 -10.12
N ARG A 318 -64.32 115.66 -9.13
CA ARG A 318 -65.00 115.83 -7.83
C ARG A 318 -64.59 117.16 -7.20
N ASP A 319 -63.31 117.51 -7.17
CA ASP A 319 -62.83 118.77 -6.60
C ASP A 319 -63.37 119.98 -7.36
N ARG A 320 -63.45 119.92 -8.69
CA ARG A 320 -64.14 120.95 -9.52
C ARG A 320 -65.62 121.07 -9.19
N VAL A 321 -66.35 119.95 -9.15
CA VAL A 321 -67.79 119.91 -8.88
C VAL A 321 -68.09 120.37 -7.46
N VAL A 322 -67.30 119.92 -6.48
CA VAL A 322 -67.40 120.36 -5.09
C VAL A 322 -67.12 121.86 -5.00
N SER A 323 -66.09 122.39 -5.67
CA SER A 323 -65.82 123.83 -5.73
C SER A 323 -67.00 124.61 -6.32
N LYS A 324 -67.55 124.17 -7.46
CA LYS A 324 -68.74 124.79 -8.09
C LYS A 324 -69.98 124.71 -7.19
N LYS A 325 -70.16 123.59 -6.48
CA LYS A 325 -71.22 123.44 -5.47
C LYS A 325 -70.97 124.34 -4.27
N VAL A 326 -69.73 124.51 -3.81
CA VAL A 326 -69.36 125.46 -2.75
C VAL A 326 -69.67 126.89 -3.19
N ASP A 327 -69.42 127.27 -4.44
CA ASP A 327 -69.81 128.58 -4.98
C ASP A 327 -71.33 128.75 -5.07
N THR A 328 -72.04 127.71 -5.53
CA THR A 328 -73.52 127.70 -5.60
C THR A 328 -74.15 127.69 -4.22
N VAL A 329 -73.55 126.98 -3.27
CA VAL A 329 -73.95 126.99 -1.86
C VAL A 329 -73.63 128.35 -1.27
N ARG A 330 -72.50 128.98 -1.56
CA ARG A 330 -72.19 130.36 -1.12
C ARG A 330 -73.23 131.36 -1.64
N SER A 331 -73.67 131.24 -2.89
CA SER A 331 -74.76 132.08 -3.44
C SER A 331 -76.12 131.74 -2.83
N SER A 332 -76.39 130.46 -2.58
CA SER A 332 -77.62 130.01 -1.89
C SER A 332 -77.60 130.37 -0.40
N LEU A 333 -76.44 130.42 0.26
CA LEU A 333 -76.25 130.82 1.65
C LEU A 333 -76.42 132.33 1.81
N ASN A 334 -76.03 133.11 0.80
CA ASN A 334 -76.39 134.53 0.74
C ASN A 334 -77.91 134.73 0.60
N ASN A 335 -78.62 133.84 -0.11
CA ASN A 335 -80.09 133.81 -0.16
C ASN A 335 -80.74 133.23 1.12
N VAL A 336 -80.13 132.21 1.74
CA VAL A 336 -80.62 131.51 2.94
C VAL A 336 -80.29 132.31 4.21
N ALA A 337 -79.28 133.19 4.23
CA ALA A 337 -79.15 134.22 5.25
C ALA A 337 -80.40 135.13 5.31
N ALA A 338 -81.15 135.25 4.20
CA ALA A 338 -82.47 135.89 4.17
C ALA A 338 -83.64 134.94 4.52
N THR A 339 -83.44 133.61 4.57
CA THR A 339 -84.47 132.59 4.88
C THR A 339 -84.31 131.93 6.27
N VAL A 340 -83.12 131.95 6.89
CA VAL A 340 -82.82 131.39 8.22
C VAL A 340 -83.37 132.25 9.36
N GLN A 341 -83.85 133.46 9.07
CA GLN A 341 -84.77 134.16 9.96
C GLN A 341 -86.11 133.39 10.14
N GLN A 342 -86.43 132.44 9.25
CA GLN A 342 -87.76 131.81 9.14
C GLN A 342 -87.81 130.31 9.55
N ASN A 343 -86.69 129.60 9.68
CA ASN A 343 -86.66 128.13 9.90
C ASN A 343 -86.04 127.65 11.24
N SER A 344 -85.85 128.53 12.23
CA SER A 344 -85.37 128.19 13.59
C SER A 344 -86.41 127.41 14.43
N GLN A 345 -87.62 127.17 13.92
CA GLN A 345 -88.74 126.60 14.70
C GLN A 345 -89.02 125.10 14.45
N SER A 346 -88.11 124.35 13.83
CA SER A 346 -88.22 122.89 13.77
C SER A 346 -86.85 122.28 14.04
N ILE A 347 -86.52 122.07 15.32
CA ILE A 347 -86.72 120.77 15.97
C ILE A 347 -85.79 119.72 15.32
N SER A 348 -84.70 119.29 15.96
CA SER A 348 -84.66 118.48 17.20
C SER A 348 -85.46 117.17 17.11
N SER A 349 -85.08 116.26 16.22
CA SER A 349 -85.31 114.82 16.46
C SER A 349 -84.53 113.97 15.49
N LEU A 350 -83.40 113.39 15.93
CA LEU A 350 -82.97 112.01 15.64
C LEU A 350 -81.58 111.78 16.22
N ASN A 351 -81.59 111.42 17.49
CA ASN A 351 -80.48 111.06 18.33
C ASN A 351 -80.24 109.53 18.26
N GLN A 352 -79.01 109.10 18.57
CA GLN A 352 -78.70 107.88 19.35
C GLN A 352 -78.82 106.44 18.78
N ASN A 353 -77.65 105.74 18.85
CA ASN A 353 -77.40 104.33 19.26
C ASN A 353 -76.93 103.31 18.19
N GLY A 354 -75.69 102.82 18.35
CA GLY A 354 -75.14 101.73 17.51
C GLY A 354 -73.90 100.97 18.03
N SER A 355 -73.61 100.93 19.34
CA SER A 355 -72.33 100.39 19.85
C SER A 355 -72.42 99.30 20.93
N ILE A 356 -73.30 98.29 20.78
CA ILE A 356 -73.37 97.11 21.69
C ILE A 356 -73.18 95.74 20.98
N ALA A 357 -73.20 95.66 19.65
CA ALA A 357 -73.25 94.37 18.93
C ALA A 357 -71.95 93.55 18.84
N HIS A 358 -70.82 93.97 19.43
CA HIS A 358 -69.50 93.38 19.12
C HIS A 358 -68.90 92.40 20.15
N LYS A 359 -69.56 92.08 21.28
CA LYS A 359 -68.98 91.21 22.33
C LYS A 359 -69.61 89.81 22.50
N ALA A 360 -70.52 89.39 21.62
CA ALA A 360 -71.30 88.14 21.81
C ALA A 360 -70.97 86.96 20.86
N MET A 361 -69.94 87.01 20.01
CA MET A 361 -69.77 86.01 18.92
C MET A 361 -68.85 84.79 19.18
N TRP A 362 -68.17 84.66 20.33
CA TRP A 362 -67.13 83.63 20.50
C TRP A 362 -67.40 82.53 21.57
N ASN A 363 -68.61 82.44 22.15
CA ASN A 363 -68.97 81.39 23.12
C ASN A 363 -70.35 80.77 22.85
N THR A 364 -70.60 80.31 21.62
CA THR A 364 -71.90 79.74 21.23
C THR A 364 -71.87 78.21 21.30
N LYS A 365 -72.62 77.63 22.24
CA LYS A 365 -73.02 76.21 22.22
C LYS A 365 -74.17 76.05 21.22
N ALA A 366 -74.03 75.19 20.22
CA ALA A 366 -75.18 74.78 19.40
C ALA A 366 -75.97 73.73 20.18
N LYS A 367 -77.22 74.04 20.55
CA LYS A 367 -78.14 73.15 21.26
C LYS A 367 -79.31 72.81 20.34
N ALA A 368 -79.49 71.53 20.03
CA ALA A 368 -80.67 71.01 19.34
C ALA A 368 -81.25 69.88 20.22
N GLY A 369 -82.35 70.17 20.93
CA GLY A 369 -82.87 69.28 21.96
C GLY A 369 -81.88 69.07 23.12
N ASP A 370 -81.64 67.82 23.51
CA ASP A 370 -80.67 67.44 24.55
C ASP A 370 -79.22 67.30 24.05
N ILE A 371 -78.98 67.42 22.74
CA ILE A 371 -77.66 67.25 22.12
C ILE A 371 -76.89 68.58 22.23
N LYS A 372 -75.73 68.53 22.91
CA LYS A 372 -74.80 69.67 23.06
C LYS A 372 -73.52 69.39 22.26
N ALA A 373 -73.28 70.20 21.23
CA ALA A 373 -71.98 70.23 20.52
C ALA A 373 -71.27 71.56 20.78
N GLY A 374 -69.96 71.53 20.97
CA GLY A 374 -69.19 72.75 21.25
C GLY A 374 -67.69 72.54 21.23
N ILE A 375 -66.97 73.64 20.96
CA ILE A 375 -65.51 73.73 21.01
C ILE A 375 -65.17 74.61 22.21
N GLY A 376 -64.38 74.09 23.14
CA GLY A 376 -63.81 74.83 24.26
C GLY A 376 -62.32 75.08 24.03
N LEU A 377 -61.90 76.33 24.20
CA LEU A 377 -60.49 76.73 24.20
C LEU A 377 -60.13 77.08 25.65
N LEU A 378 -59.12 76.43 26.20
CA LEU A 378 -58.58 76.69 27.53
C LEU A 378 -57.10 77.03 27.40
N ALA A 379 -56.74 78.27 27.70
CA ALA A 379 -55.35 78.70 27.81
C ALA A 379 -55.11 79.16 29.24
N LYS A 380 -54.21 78.47 29.95
CA LYS A 380 -53.79 78.82 31.31
C LYS A 380 -52.46 79.57 31.28
N SER A 381 -52.19 80.35 32.33
CA SER A 381 -50.93 81.05 32.52
C SER A 381 -49.73 80.14 32.84
N ASP A 382 -49.96 78.84 33.04
CA ASP A 382 -48.92 77.82 33.29
C ASP A 382 -48.33 77.19 32.01
N GLY A 383 -48.72 77.70 30.82
CA GLY A 383 -48.29 77.17 29.52
C GLY A 383 -49.20 76.09 28.95
N THR A 384 -50.25 75.68 29.66
CA THR A 384 -51.21 74.69 29.17
C THR A 384 -52.22 75.32 28.22
N SER A 385 -52.18 74.91 26.94
CA SER A 385 -53.21 75.20 25.94
C SER A 385 -53.95 73.91 25.59
N GLN A 386 -55.26 73.88 25.79
CA GLN A 386 -56.13 72.73 25.51
C GLN A 386 -57.30 73.14 24.63
N VAL A 387 -57.59 72.32 23.63
CA VAL A 387 -58.80 72.40 22.81
C VAL A 387 -59.65 71.16 23.12
N ALA A 388 -60.83 71.36 23.69
CA ALA A 388 -61.78 70.29 23.99
C ALA A 388 -62.96 70.37 23.01
N ILE A 389 -63.17 69.32 22.23
CA ILE A 389 -64.27 69.24 21.26
C ILE A 389 -65.29 68.21 21.77
N SER A 390 -66.51 68.65 22.05
CA SER A 390 -67.64 67.78 22.41
C SER A 390 -68.49 67.56 21.18
N ALA A 391 -68.40 66.38 20.54
CA ALA A 391 -69.19 66.01 19.38
C ALA A 391 -69.33 64.47 19.26
N SER A 392 -70.45 63.99 18.73
CA SER A 392 -70.67 62.56 18.41
C SER A 392 -69.94 62.12 17.14
N GLN A 393 -69.66 63.07 16.24
CA GLN A 393 -68.84 62.89 15.06
C GLN A 393 -67.96 64.13 14.87
N PHE A 394 -66.68 63.92 14.55
CA PHE A 394 -65.73 65.00 14.23
C PHE A 394 -65.09 64.67 12.89
N PHE A 395 -65.10 65.62 11.95
CA PHE A 395 -64.55 65.43 10.62
C PHE A 395 -63.66 66.61 10.23
N VAL A 396 -62.47 66.31 9.71
CA VAL A 396 -61.58 67.29 9.07
C VAL A 396 -61.57 67.02 7.58
N PHE A 397 -61.90 68.04 6.78
CA PHE A 397 -62.00 67.95 5.33
C PHE A 397 -61.07 68.98 4.66
N ASP A 398 -60.53 68.66 3.50
CA ASP A 398 -59.82 69.62 2.66
C ASP A 398 -60.84 70.43 1.82
N PRO A 399 -60.98 71.74 2.03
CA PRO A 399 -61.95 72.56 1.31
C PRO A 399 -61.60 72.78 -0.18
N ASN A 400 -60.39 72.41 -0.61
CA ASN A 400 -59.93 72.63 -1.98
C ASN A 400 -60.19 71.43 -2.91
N ILE A 401 -60.79 70.35 -2.41
CA ILE A 401 -61.11 69.16 -3.21
C ILE A 401 -62.58 69.23 -3.66
N SER A 402 -62.80 69.60 -4.92
CA SER A 402 -64.12 69.88 -5.55
C SER A 402 -64.98 68.65 -5.89
N ASN A 403 -64.80 67.52 -5.18
CA ASN A 403 -65.51 66.28 -5.48
C ASN A 403 -66.70 66.04 -4.54
N LYS A 404 -67.89 65.76 -5.10
CA LYS A 404 -69.21 65.61 -4.42
C LYS A 404 -69.32 64.48 -3.37
N LYS A 405 -68.22 63.87 -2.94
CA LYS A 405 -68.17 62.91 -1.82
C LYS A 405 -67.11 63.40 -0.84
N ILE A 406 -67.56 64.03 0.24
CA ILE A 406 -66.69 64.56 1.28
C ILE A 406 -66.07 63.37 2.04
N GLN A 407 -64.85 62.95 1.68
CA GLN A 407 -64.10 61.96 2.45
C GLN A 407 -63.30 62.68 3.54
N PRO A 408 -63.47 62.33 4.81
CA PRO A 408 -62.72 62.97 5.89
C PRO A 408 -61.26 62.53 5.87
N LEU A 409 -60.35 63.48 6.05
CA LEU A 409 -58.93 63.22 6.30
C LEU A 409 -58.70 62.62 7.68
N PHE A 410 -59.58 62.98 8.62
CA PHE A 410 -59.66 62.42 9.97
C PHE A 410 -61.13 62.40 10.39
N ALA A 411 -61.61 61.26 10.89
CA ALA A 411 -62.97 61.16 11.40
C ALA A 411 -63.05 60.41 12.73
N ILE A 412 -63.96 60.84 13.60
CA ILE A 412 -64.51 60.00 14.66
C ILE A 412 -65.91 59.61 14.21
N ASP A 413 -66.13 58.32 13.97
CA ASP A 413 -67.45 57.77 13.68
C ASP A 413 -67.73 56.57 14.58
N LYS A 414 -68.85 56.61 15.30
CA LYS A 414 -69.26 55.56 16.26
C LYS A 414 -68.15 55.16 17.25
N GLY A 415 -67.38 56.14 17.73
CA GLY A 415 -66.29 55.93 18.68
C GLY A 415 -65.00 55.33 18.07
N LYS A 416 -64.92 55.14 16.75
CA LYS A 416 -63.70 54.72 16.04
C LYS A 416 -63.05 55.91 15.35
N VAL A 417 -61.72 55.99 15.46
CA VAL A 417 -60.92 56.93 14.67
C VAL A 417 -60.66 56.32 13.30
N ILE A 418 -61.00 57.04 12.24
CA ILE A 418 -60.79 56.64 10.84
C ILE A 418 -59.78 57.61 10.23
N ILE A 419 -58.67 57.06 9.74
CA ILE A 419 -57.60 57.80 9.05
C ILE A 419 -57.31 57.07 7.74
N PRO A 420 -57.69 57.63 6.56
CA PRO A 420 -57.47 56.96 5.28
C PRO A 420 -56.00 56.75 4.92
N LYS A 421 -55.13 57.70 5.27
CA LYS A 421 -53.68 57.64 5.07
C LYS A 421 -52.98 58.33 6.24
N ALA A 422 -52.03 57.66 6.86
CA ALA A 422 -51.25 58.19 7.97
C ALA A 422 -49.75 57.91 7.75
N PHE A 423 -48.90 58.89 8.05
CA PHE A 423 -47.47 58.68 8.23
C PHE A 423 -47.19 58.76 9.73
N ILE A 424 -46.74 57.66 10.33
CA ILE A 424 -46.58 57.54 11.78
C ILE A 424 -45.14 57.11 12.06
N GLU A 425 -44.38 57.93 12.78
CA GLU A 425 -42.97 57.65 13.11
C GLU A 425 -42.84 56.48 14.10
N LYS A 426 -43.69 56.43 15.13
CA LYS A 426 -43.68 55.36 16.14
C LYS A 426 -45.10 55.07 16.64
N ALA A 427 -45.53 53.81 16.56
CA ALA A 427 -46.81 53.34 17.09
C ALA A 427 -46.63 52.04 17.90
N THR A 428 -47.36 51.92 19.01
CA THR A 428 -47.53 50.64 19.73
C THR A 428 -48.98 50.20 19.54
N ILE A 429 -49.19 49.07 18.86
CA ILE A 429 -50.52 48.56 18.53
C ILE A 429 -50.69 47.22 19.25
N GLN A 430 -51.65 47.13 20.17
CA GLN A 430 -51.89 45.89 20.92
C GLN A 430 -52.44 44.77 20.02
N ILE A 431 -53.35 45.11 19.11
CA ILE A 431 -53.96 44.19 18.14
C ILE A 431 -53.98 44.89 16.77
N LEU A 432 -53.24 44.36 15.80
CA LEU A 432 -53.27 44.81 14.41
C LEU A 432 -54.08 43.81 13.57
N ASN A 433 -55.27 44.20 13.13
CA ASN A 433 -56.03 43.45 12.13
C ASN A 433 -55.85 44.10 10.77
N ALA A 434 -55.02 43.52 9.91
CA ALA A 434 -54.66 44.07 8.60
C ALA A 434 -54.78 43.00 7.51
N GLN A 435 -55.25 43.38 6.32
CA GLN A 435 -55.28 42.50 5.14
C GLN A 435 -53.87 42.24 4.60
N THR A 436 -53.04 43.29 4.57
CA THR A 436 -51.67 43.24 4.06
C THR A 436 -50.76 44.03 5.01
N ILE A 437 -49.62 43.43 5.37
CA ILE A 437 -48.54 44.09 6.10
C ILE A 437 -47.32 44.07 5.19
N VAL A 438 -46.85 45.25 4.78
CA VAL A 438 -45.58 45.41 4.06
C VAL A 438 -44.59 46.04 5.05
N ALA A 439 -43.55 45.30 5.40
CA ALA A 439 -42.53 45.74 6.33
C ALA A 439 -41.18 45.09 6.00
N ASP A 440 -40.08 45.79 6.27
CA ASP A 440 -38.73 45.23 6.09
C ASP A 440 -38.47 44.05 7.05
N ARG A 441 -39.09 44.08 8.24
CA ARG A 441 -38.93 43.04 9.25
C ARG A 441 -40.21 42.85 10.07
N VAL A 442 -40.76 41.63 10.03
CA VAL A 442 -41.82 41.16 10.93
C VAL A 442 -41.21 40.20 11.94
N LYS A 443 -41.21 40.57 13.23
CA LYS A 443 -40.73 39.71 14.32
C LYS A 443 -41.93 39.22 15.14
N ALA A 444 -42.23 37.93 15.07
CA ALA A 444 -43.20 37.30 15.95
C ALA A 444 -42.50 36.76 17.20
N GLY A 445 -43.05 37.04 18.39
CA GLY A 445 -42.48 36.56 19.66
C GLY A 445 -42.77 35.09 19.96
N ILE A 446 -43.85 34.52 19.39
CA ILE A 446 -44.31 33.17 19.70
C ILE A 446 -44.45 32.33 18.43
N SER A 447 -45.30 32.73 17.49
CA SER A 447 -45.57 31.97 16.27
C SER A 447 -46.00 32.85 15.10
N ILE A 448 -45.75 32.35 13.89
CA ILE A 448 -46.34 32.83 12.64
C ILE A 448 -47.12 31.65 12.06
N ASN A 449 -48.45 31.76 11.98
CA ASN A 449 -49.27 30.77 11.30
C ASN A 449 -49.54 31.25 9.87
N SER A 450 -48.99 30.55 8.87
CA SER A 450 -49.20 30.88 7.45
C SER A 450 -49.42 29.63 6.62
N PRO A 451 -50.42 29.59 5.71
CA PRO A 451 -50.58 28.49 4.76
C PRO A 451 -49.40 28.33 3.80
N VAL A 452 -48.76 29.44 3.41
CA VAL A 452 -47.65 29.48 2.45
C VAL A 452 -46.63 30.52 2.87
N ILE A 453 -45.34 30.17 2.84
CA ILE A 453 -44.21 31.10 3.03
C ILE A 453 -43.34 31.00 1.77
N ASN A 454 -43.36 32.03 0.93
CA ASN A 454 -42.57 32.08 -0.30
C ASN A 454 -41.27 32.87 -0.06
N GLY A 455 -40.10 32.25 -0.30
CA GLY A 455 -38.80 32.95 -0.34
C GLY A 455 -38.06 33.10 1.00
N GLY A 456 -38.44 32.37 2.05
CA GLY A 456 -37.77 32.44 3.36
C GLY A 456 -36.64 31.42 3.53
N GLN A 457 -35.56 31.82 4.21
CA GLN A 457 -34.57 30.90 4.79
C GLN A 457 -34.99 30.58 6.23
N VAL A 458 -35.13 29.29 6.57
CA VAL A 458 -35.38 28.85 7.95
C VAL A 458 -34.03 28.49 8.57
N THR A 459 -33.56 29.27 9.55
CA THR A 459 -32.29 29.04 10.24
C THR A 459 -32.52 28.79 11.74
N GLY A 460 -31.72 27.88 12.32
CA GLY A 460 -31.61 27.75 13.78
C GLY A 460 -32.62 26.81 14.48
N GLY A 461 -33.20 25.83 13.79
CA GLY A 461 -34.10 24.86 14.41
C GLY A 461 -34.32 23.57 13.61
N TRP A 462 -35.16 22.68 14.14
CA TRP A 462 -35.65 21.48 13.44
C TRP A 462 -36.97 21.81 12.71
N ALA A 463 -37.26 21.08 11.63
CA ALA A 463 -38.57 21.15 10.95
C ALA A 463 -39.21 19.77 10.89
N GLY A 464 -40.50 19.67 11.24
CA GLY A 464 -41.26 18.42 11.18
C GLY A 464 -42.40 18.52 10.17
N PHE A 465 -42.53 17.52 9.29
CA PHE A 465 -43.57 17.43 8.28
C PHE A 465 -44.31 16.09 8.38
N GLY A 466 -45.65 16.16 8.37
CA GLY A 466 -46.56 15.01 8.47
C GLY A 466 -46.57 14.38 9.86
N SER A 467 -47.59 14.63 10.67
CA SER A 467 -47.71 14.07 12.02
C SER A 467 -47.95 12.55 12.04
N GLY A 468 -47.59 11.90 13.15
CA GLY A 468 -47.78 10.45 13.39
C GLY A 468 -46.62 9.56 12.96
N GLY A 469 -45.51 10.13 12.50
CA GLY A 469 -44.36 9.36 12.05
C GLY A 469 -43.32 9.05 13.14
N PRO A 470 -42.34 8.20 12.82
CA PRO A 470 -41.37 7.68 13.80
C PRO A 470 -40.33 8.72 14.26
N TYR A 471 -40.21 9.87 13.59
CA TYR A 471 -39.18 10.87 13.88
C TYR A 471 -39.72 11.98 14.77
N SER A 472 -39.76 11.73 16.08
CA SER A 472 -40.32 12.67 17.08
C SER A 472 -41.78 13.04 16.79
N GLY A 473 -42.58 12.08 16.31
CA GLY A 473 -43.97 12.30 15.94
C GLY A 473 -44.18 12.78 14.50
N TYR A 474 -43.13 12.83 13.66
CA TYR A 474 -43.22 13.27 12.26
C TYR A 474 -42.70 12.20 11.28
N HIS A 475 -43.28 12.18 10.07
CA HIS A 475 -42.84 11.31 8.96
C HIS A 475 -41.58 11.84 8.28
N THR A 476 -41.40 13.17 8.27
CA THR A 476 -40.15 13.79 7.82
C THR A 476 -39.67 14.79 8.86
N LYS A 477 -38.43 14.66 9.33
CA LYS A 477 -37.78 15.58 10.24
C LYS A 477 -36.48 16.08 9.64
N ILE A 478 -36.30 17.40 9.59
CA ILE A 478 -35.03 18.06 9.29
C ILE A 478 -34.36 18.38 10.62
N GLY A 479 -33.19 17.78 10.87
CA GLY A 479 -32.38 17.98 12.07
C GLY A 479 -31.60 19.30 12.06
N ILE A 480 -31.07 19.70 13.21
CA ILE A 480 -30.24 20.91 13.35
C ILE A 480 -28.92 20.82 12.57
N GLY A 481 -28.41 19.59 12.35
CA GLY A 481 -27.23 19.33 11.53
C GLY A 481 -27.52 19.32 10.02
N GLY A 482 -28.77 19.56 9.61
CA GLY A 482 -29.19 19.54 8.21
C GLY A 482 -29.55 18.15 7.67
N GLU A 483 -29.56 17.12 8.51
CA GLU A 483 -29.98 15.77 8.12
C GLU A 483 -31.49 15.72 7.87
N ILE A 484 -31.90 14.93 6.88
CA ILE A 484 -33.32 14.65 6.59
C ILE A 484 -33.61 13.21 6.98
N TRP A 485 -34.41 13.00 8.02
CA TRP A 485 -34.94 11.70 8.39
C TRP A 485 -36.36 11.55 7.87
N THR A 486 -36.60 10.55 7.04
CA THR A 486 -37.92 10.34 6.45
C THR A 486 -38.18 8.88 6.09
N ASP A 487 -39.41 8.44 6.30
CA ASP A 487 -39.93 7.12 5.93
C ASP A 487 -40.79 7.18 4.65
N ARG A 488 -40.93 8.37 4.05
CA ARG A 488 -41.81 8.67 2.91
C ARG A 488 -41.13 9.49 1.81
N LEU A 489 -39.85 9.28 1.54
CA LEU A 489 -39.14 9.99 0.47
C LEU A 489 -39.52 9.46 -0.92
N HIS A 490 -40.11 10.31 -1.75
CA HIS A 490 -40.30 10.06 -3.19
C HIS A 490 -39.49 11.07 -3.99
N ALA A 491 -38.32 10.66 -4.50
CA ALA A 491 -37.44 11.52 -5.29
C ALA A 491 -37.46 11.11 -6.78
N ARG A 492 -37.58 12.10 -7.68
CA ARG A 492 -37.46 11.92 -9.15
C ARG A 492 -36.31 12.79 -9.66
N GLY A 493 -35.46 12.22 -10.52
CA GLY A 493 -34.29 12.94 -11.06
C GLY A 493 -33.20 13.25 -10.02
N ALA A 494 -33.09 12.46 -8.95
CA ALA A 494 -32.10 12.67 -7.91
C ALA A 494 -30.68 12.41 -8.46
N ASN A 495 -29.78 13.38 -8.28
CA ASN A 495 -28.34 13.23 -8.51
C ASN A 495 -27.62 13.12 -7.16
N ILE A 496 -27.06 11.95 -6.85
CA ILE A 496 -26.39 11.68 -5.58
C ILE A 496 -24.92 11.34 -5.90
N SER A 497 -24.00 12.23 -5.54
CA SER A 497 -22.56 12.08 -5.79
C SER A 497 -21.76 11.50 -4.61
N GLY A 498 -22.45 11.23 -3.50
CA GLY A 498 -21.86 10.68 -2.27
C GLY A 498 -22.14 9.18 -2.07
N ASN A 499 -21.88 8.70 -0.85
CA ASN A 499 -22.15 7.31 -0.48
C ASN A 499 -23.65 7.05 -0.33
N ILE A 500 -24.14 6.00 -0.98
CA ILE A 500 -25.50 5.47 -0.80
C ILE A 500 -25.40 4.15 -0.05
N THR A 501 -25.95 4.10 1.17
CA THR A 501 -26.07 2.85 1.94
C THR A 501 -27.51 2.33 1.83
N ALA A 502 -27.75 1.37 0.93
CA ALA A 502 -29.05 0.72 0.74
C ALA A 502 -29.02 -0.71 1.28
N THR A 503 -29.76 -0.99 2.36
CA THR A 503 -29.83 -2.32 2.97
C THR A 503 -30.93 -3.22 2.38
N LYS A 504 -31.90 -2.61 1.68
CA LYS A 504 -32.99 -3.28 0.96
C LYS A 504 -33.51 -2.39 -0.16
N GLY A 505 -34.07 -2.97 -1.22
CA GLY A 505 -34.70 -2.21 -2.30
C GLY A 505 -34.73 -2.98 -3.62
N ARG A 506 -35.39 -2.39 -4.62
CA ARG A 506 -35.39 -2.88 -6.00
C ARG A 506 -34.85 -1.79 -6.91
N PHE A 507 -33.75 -2.09 -7.59
CA PHE A 507 -33.22 -1.25 -8.66
C PHE A 507 -33.74 -1.77 -9.99
N SER A 508 -34.23 -0.89 -10.86
CA SER A 508 -34.72 -1.22 -12.19
C SER A 508 -34.19 -0.21 -13.18
N ASN A 509 -33.74 -0.67 -14.35
CA ASN A 509 -33.14 0.18 -15.38
C ASN A 509 -31.96 1.02 -14.86
N VAL A 510 -31.02 0.36 -14.18
CA VAL A 510 -29.82 1.01 -13.62
C VAL A 510 -28.61 0.67 -14.45
N THR A 511 -27.88 1.70 -14.88
CA THR A 511 -26.55 1.56 -15.47
C THR A 511 -25.52 1.55 -14.36
N ILE A 512 -24.69 0.50 -14.33
CA ILE A 512 -23.54 0.40 -13.44
C ILE A 512 -22.29 0.67 -14.28
N ASP A 513 -21.50 1.69 -13.90
CA ASP A 513 -20.30 2.10 -14.63
C ASP A 513 -19.10 1.19 -14.31
N GLY A 514 -18.07 1.17 -15.18
CA GLY A 514 -16.96 0.23 -15.17
C GLY A 514 -16.03 0.30 -13.95
N THR A 515 -16.17 1.30 -13.09
CA THR A 515 -15.42 1.41 -11.83
C THR A 515 -16.11 0.74 -10.64
N CYS A 516 -17.35 0.26 -10.82
CA CYS A 516 -18.11 -0.36 -9.75
C CYS A 516 -17.51 -1.71 -9.31
N LYS A 517 -17.25 -1.85 -8.01
CA LYS A 517 -16.81 -3.11 -7.41
C LYS A 517 -17.99 -3.82 -6.74
N VAL A 518 -18.41 -4.95 -7.30
CA VAL A 518 -19.46 -5.78 -6.70
C VAL A 518 -18.83 -7.01 -6.06
N LYS A 519 -18.97 -7.16 -4.74
CA LYS A 519 -18.36 -8.28 -4.00
C LYS A 519 -19.03 -9.62 -4.28
N ARG A 520 -20.36 -9.63 -4.41
CA ARG A 520 -21.16 -10.83 -4.67
C ARG A 520 -22.40 -10.45 -5.48
N ILE A 521 -22.67 -11.21 -6.55
CA ILE A 521 -23.89 -11.10 -7.35
C ILE A 521 -24.62 -12.44 -7.23
N GLU A 522 -25.86 -12.39 -6.76
CA GLU A 522 -26.80 -13.50 -6.85
C GLU A 522 -27.92 -13.05 -7.77
N ALA A 523 -28.08 -13.71 -8.91
CA ALA A 523 -29.08 -13.36 -9.91
C ALA A 523 -29.59 -14.62 -10.60
N ASN A 524 -30.89 -14.64 -10.92
CA ASN A 524 -31.47 -15.73 -11.71
C ASN A 524 -30.89 -15.78 -13.13
N ALA A 525 -30.53 -14.62 -13.70
CA ALA A 525 -29.90 -14.50 -15.02
C ALA A 525 -29.00 -13.25 -15.07
N ILE A 526 -27.87 -13.39 -15.76
CA ILE A 526 -27.00 -12.28 -16.17
C ILE A 526 -26.91 -12.36 -17.69
N ILE A 527 -27.31 -11.28 -18.38
CA ILE A 527 -27.34 -11.22 -19.84
C ILE A 527 -26.23 -10.24 -20.28
N GLY A 528 -25.21 -10.74 -20.98
CA GLY A 528 -24.06 -9.97 -21.45
C GLY A 528 -22.72 -10.70 -21.31
N ASP A 529 -21.63 -10.02 -21.66
CA ASP A 529 -20.28 -10.58 -21.61
C ASP A 529 -19.71 -10.58 -20.18
N ILE A 530 -19.18 -11.73 -19.75
CA ILE A 530 -18.37 -11.85 -18.54
C ILE A 530 -16.93 -12.08 -19.01
N THR A 531 -16.10 -11.04 -18.92
CA THR A 531 -14.76 -11.08 -19.49
C THR A 531 -13.81 -11.95 -18.69
N LYS A 532 -13.90 -12.12 -17.36
CA LYS A 532 -12.93 -12.95 -16.63
C LYS A 532 -13.58 -13.80 -15.55
N ILE A 533 -13.43 -15.11 -15.67
CA ILE A 533 -13.76 -16.09 -14.62
C ILE A 533 -12.44 -16.49 -13.95
N LEU A 534 -12.27 -16.14 -12.68
CA LEU A 534 -11.15 -16.65 -11.87
C LEU A 534 -11.54 -18.03 -11.36
N THR A 535 -11.00 -19.10 -11.96
CA THR A 535 -11.19 -20.46 -11.46
C THR A 535 -10.15 -20.82 -10.39
N PRO A 536 -10.53 -21.56 -9.33
CA PRO A 536 -9.59 -22.04 -8.32
C PRO A 536 -8.58 -23.04 -8.92
N SER A 537 -7.37 -23.08 -8.35
CA SER A 537 -6.26 -23.95 -8.76
C SER A 537 -6.60 -25.43 -8.49
N TYR A 538 -6.32 -26.32 -9.44
CA TYR A 538 -6.52 -27.77 -9.28
C TYR A 538 -5.22 -28.48 -8.86
N PRO A 539 -5.29 -29.55 -8.04
CA PRO A 539 -4.12 -30.34 -7.67
C PRO A 539 -3.52 -31.09 -8.87
N ASN A 540 -2.20 -31.29 -8.85
CA ASN A 540 -1.45 -31.97 -9.91
C ASN A 540 -1.96 -33.41 -10.14
N LYS A 541 -2.16 -33.81 -11.41
CA LYS A 541 -2.51 -35.19 -11.79
C LYS A 541 -1.35 -35.86 -12.54
N TYR A 542 -1.15 -37.16 -12.32
CA TYR A 542 -0.07 -37.96 -12.93
C TYR A 542 -0.63 -38.92 -13.98
N ILE A 543 0.13 -39.16 -15.06
CA ILE A 543 -0.21 -40.16 -16.10
C ILE A 543 0.90 -41.22 -16.16
N ASP A 544 0.59 -42.45 -15.73
CA ASP A 544 1.53 -43.58 -15.69
C ASP A 544 1.21 -44.69 -16.70
N ARG A 545 -0.01 -44.76 -17.23
CA ARG A 545 -0.47 -45.77 -18.23
C ARG A 545 -1.03 -45.11 -19.51
N GLN A 546 -1.14 -45.88 -20.60
CA GLN A 546 -1.87 -45.46 -21.81
C GLN A 546 -3.36 -45.29 -21.45
N GLY A 547 -3.89 -44.07 -21.62
CA GLY A 547 -5.28 -43.75 -21.33
C GLY A 547 -5.58 -42.26 -21.36
N ASP A 548 -6.87 -41.92 -21.33
CA ASP A 548 -7.38 -40.56 -21.35
C ASP A 548 -7.67 -40.11 -19.92
N ILE A 549 -7.07 -38.99 -19.50
CA ILE A 549 -7.26 -38.46 -18.14
C ILE A 549 -8.02 -37.15 -18.18
N GLU A 550 -9.12 -37.10 -17.42
CA GLU A 550 -9.92 -35.90 -17.23
C GLU A 550 -9.11 -34.87 -16.43
N VAL A 551 -8.75 -33.78 -17.08
CA VAL A 551 -8.00 -32.68 -16.46
C VAL A 551 -8.92 -31.55 -16.00
N PHE A 552 -10.10 -31.42 -16.61
CA PHE A 552 -11.03 -30.35 -16.28
C PHE A 552 -12.47 -30.68 -16.67
N ARG A 553 -13.43 -30.21 -15.88
CA ARG A 553 -14.87 -30.34 -16.13
C ARG A 553 -15.59 -29.02 -15.86
N LEU A 554 -16.42 -28.59 -16.80
CA LEU A 554 -17.31 -27.44 -16.66
C LEU A 554 -18.75 -27.87 -16.97
N ASN A 555 -19.61 -27.78 -15.95
CA ASN A 555 -21.04 -27.97 -16.12
C ASN A 555 -21.69 -26.64 -16.52
N VAL A 556 -22.29 -26.61 -17.70
CA VAL A 556 -23.04 -25.48 -18.21
C VAL A 556 -24.53 -25.83 -18.22
N GLY A 557 -25.31 -25.15 -17.37
CA GLY A 557 -26.76 -25.39 -17.24
C GLY A 557 -27.56 -24.97 -18.48
N ARG A 558 -28.76 -25.54 -18.63
CA ARG A 558 -29.72 -25.28 -19.71
C ARG A 558 -30.08 -23.80 -19.84
N MET A 559 -29.96 -23.25 -21.06
CA MET A 559 -30.32 -21.85 -21.39
C MET A 559 -30.96 -21.77 -22.78
N PRO A 560 -31.90 -20.84 -23.05
CA PRO A 560 -32.72 -20.82 -24.27
C PRO A 560 -32.04 -20.26 -25.53
N PHE A 561 -30.73 -19.98 -25.51
CA PHE A 561 -29.97 -19.39 -26.62
C PHE A 561 -28.62 -20.09 -26.82
N LYS A 562 -28.02 -19.91 -28.01
CA LYS A 562 -26.73 -20.51 -28.39
C LYS A 562 -25.60 -19.87 -27.57
N ARG A 563 -24.58 -20.64 -27.22
CA ARG A 563 -23.42 -20.14 -26.45
C ARG A 563 -22.14 -20.69 -27.04
N SER A 564 -21.00 -20.05 -26.78
CA SER A 564 -19.69 -20.57 -27.16
C SER A 564 -18.73 -20.54 -25.96
N ALA A 565 -18.04 -21.63 -25.69
CA ALA A 565 -16.95 -21.65 -24.72
C ALA A 565 -15.62 -21.56 -25.48
N LEU A 566 -14.86 -20.50 -25.25
CA LEU A 566 -13.48 -20.36 -25.71
C LEU A 566 -12.56 -20.92 -24.62
N ILE A 567 -11.92 -22.04 -24.92
CA ILE A 567 -10.85 -22.58 -24.08
C ILE A 567 -9.56 -21.99 -24.62
N SER A 568 -8.87 -21.15 -23.85
CA SER A 568 -7.68 -20.44 -24.31
C SER A 568 -6.44 -20.80 -23.51
N GLY A 569 -5.37 -21.17 -24.22
CA GLY A 569 -4.01 -21.21 -23.66
C GLY A 569 -3.80 -22.24 -22.56
N ASN A 570 -4.08 -23.51 -22.85
CA ASN A 570 -3.64 -24.60 -21.99
C ASN A 570 -2.10 -24.64 -21.99
N ARG A 571 -1.46 -24.27 -20.89
CA ARG A 571 -0.01 -24.46 -20.71
C ARG A 571 0.24 -25.74 -19.92
N PHE A 572 0.82 -26.72 -20.59
CA PHE A 572 1.31 -27.94 -19.95
C PHE A 572 2.83 -27.82 -19.83
N ARG A 573 3.38 -28.07 -18.63
CA ARG A 573 4.81 -28.40 -18.49
C ARG A 573 4.92 -29.91 -18.36
N THR A 574 6.02 -30.44 -18.86
CA THR A 574 6.31 -31.87 -18.83
C THR A 574 7.77 -32.07 -18.45
N SER A 575 8.10 -33.23 -17.89
CA SER A 575 9.47 -33.64 -17.60
C SER A 575 9.74 -35.01 -18.26
N GLY A 576 10.89 -35.14 -18.94
CA GLY A 576 11.30 -36.35 -19.70
C GLY A 576 11.64 -36.08 -21.18
N SER A 577 12.34 -37.02 -21.83
CA SER A 577 12.67 -36.97 -23.27
C SER A 577 11.41 -36.98 -24.15
N SER A 578 11.54 -36.51 -25.39
CA SER A 578 10.48 -36.24 -26.39
C SER A 578 9.12 -36.92 -26.17
N PHE A 579 8.06 -36.11 -26.08
CA PHE A 579 6.71 -36.59 -25.78
C PHE A 579 5.67 -36.03 -26.75
N THR A 580 4.64 -36.83 -27.05
CA THR A 580 3.46 -36.44 -27.83
C THR A 580 2.20 -36.70 -27.01
N TYR A 581 1.37 -35.67 -26.84
CA TYR A 581 0.03 -35.80 -26.25
C TYR A 581 -1.03 -35.19 -27.16
N GLU A 582 -2.23 -35.71 -27.02
CA GLU A 582 -3.43 -35.14 -27.62
C GLU A 582 -4.31 -34.57 -26.51
N CYS A 583 -4.75 -33.33 -26.69
CA CYS A 583 -5.81 -32.76 -25.87
C CYS A 583 -7.13 -33.08 -26.54
N LEU A 584 -8.06 -33.63 -25.78
CA LEU A 584 -9.36 -34.07 -26.27
C LEU A 584 -10.44 -33.26 -25.56
N VAL A 585 -11.42 -32.79 -26.31
CA VAL A 585 -12.61 -32.16 -25.76
C VAL A 585 -13.79 -33.09 -25.96
N ASP A 586 -14.53 -33.32 -24.89
CA ASP A 586 -15.80 -34.04 -24.86
C ASP A 586 -16.92 -33.12 -24.38
N ILE A 587 -18.09 -33.27 -24.98
CA ILE A 587 -19.30 -32.56 -24.58
C ILE A 587 -20.32 -33.63 -24.23
N ASN A 588 -20.74 -33.64 -22.96
CA ASN A 588 -21.69 -34.59 -22.38
C ASN A 588 -21.20 -36.04 -22.21
N GLY A 589 -19.92 -36.34 -22.50
CA GLY A 589 -19.27 -37.57 -22.05
C GLY A 589 -19.65 -38.83 -22.83
N SER A 590 -20.36 -38.70 -23.96
CA SER A 590 -20.94 -39.83 -24.70
C SER A 590 -20.76 -39.77 -26.23
N GLY A 591 -19.93 -38.84 -26.73
CA GLY A 591 -19.69 -38.64 -28.17
C GLY A 591 -18.23 -38.84 -28.59
N PRO A 592 -17.93 -38.89 -29.90
CA PRO A 592 -16.55 -38.93 -30.39
C PRO A 592 -15.81 -37.67 -29.92
N ARG A 593 -14.73 -37.88 -29.16
CA ARG A 593 -13.93 -36.79 -28.58
C ARG A 593 -13.25 -36.01 -29.71
N LYS A 594 -13.40 -34.69 -29.71
CA LYS A 594 -12.74 -33.84 -30.69
C LYS A 594 -11.26 -33.73 -30.31
N ILE A 595 -10.40 -34.25 -31.19
CA ILE A 595 -8.95 -34.13 -31.04
C ILE A 595 -8.56 -32.67 -31.34
N LEU A 596 -7.97 -31.99 -30.36
CA LEU A 596 -7.30 -30.71 -30.56
C LEU A 596 -5.91 -30.98 -31.12
N PRO A 597 -5.28 -30.01 -31.84
CA PRO A 597 -3.97 -30.20 -32.45
C PRO A 597 -2.98 -30.87 -31.50
N SER A 598 -2.36 -31.96 -31.95
CA SER A 598 -1.37 -32.73 -31.18
C SER A 598 -0.07 -31.94 -31.05
N PHE A 599 0.55 -31.97 -29.87
CA PHE A 599 1.82 -31.28 -29.64
C PHE A 599 2.94 -32.28 -29.36
N SER A 600 4.06 -32.11 -30.05
CA SER A 600 5.32 -32.80 -29.77
C SER A 600 6.38 -31.77 -29.36
N GLY A 601 7.11 -32.01 -28.27
CA GLY A 601 8.15 -31.10 -27.80
C GLY A 601 9.27 -31.80 -27.04
N LEU A 602 10.42 -31.11 -26.90
CA LEU A 602 11.56 -31.54 -26.09
C LEU A 602 11.37 -31.14 -24.61
N SER A 603 12.07 -31.82 -23.70
CA SER A 603 11.93 -31.66 -22.25
C SER A 603 12.04 -30.20 -21.80
N GLY A 604 11.13 -29.73 -20.92
CA GLY A 604 11.21 -28.40 -20.30
C GLY A 604 10.56 -27.25 -21.09
N ALA A 605 10.03 -27.49 -22.29
CA ALA A 605 9.30 -26.48 -23.04
C ALA A 605 7.88 -26.25 -22.47
N ALA A 606 7.53 -24.98 -22.20
CA ALA A 606 6.14 -24.60 -21.94
C ALA A 606 5.38 -24.58 -23.27
N LEU A 607 4.66 -25.66 -23.58
CA LEU A 607 3.84 -25.73 -24.79
C LEU A 607 2.52 -24.99 -24.55
N GLN A 608 2.24 -24.00 -25.41
CA GLN A 608 0.98 -23.25 -25.37
C GLN A 608 -0.02 -23.91 -26.33
N GLY A 609 -1.06 -24.53 -25.78
CA GLY A 609 -2.14 -25.10 -26.58
C GLY A 609 -2.91 -24.00 -27.31
N MET A 610 -3.22 -24.22 -28.60
CA MET A 610 -4.07 -23.31 -29.38
C MET A 610 -5.47 -23.24 -28.78
N SER A 611 -6.07 -22.05 -28.82
CA SER A 611 -7.40 -21.82 -28.29
C SER A 611 -8.46 -22.51 -29.16
N THR A 612 -9.47 -23.11 -28.53
CA THR A 612 -10.58 -23.76 -29.24
C THR A 612 -11.92 -23.17 -28.82
N ILE A 613 -12.84 -23.06 -29.77
CA ILE A 613 -14.21 -22.60 -29.52
C ILE A 613 -15.13 -23.81 -29.58
N ILE A 614 -15.97 -23.95 -28.55
CA ILE A 614 -16.98 -24.99 -28.43
C ILE A 614 -18.35 -24.33 -28.44
N ASP A 615 -19.15 -24.64 -29.45
CA ASP A 615 -20.55 -24.18 -29.49
C ASP A 615 -21.46 -25.11 -28.67
N ILE A 616 -22.27 -24.50 -27.82
CA ILE A 616 -23.30 -25.14 -27.01
C ILE A 616 -24.66 -24.74 -27.58
N GLN A 617 -25.47 -25.74 -27.95
CA GLN A 617 -26.80 -25.50 -28.50
C GLN A 617 -27.77 -24.95 -27.43
N PRO A 618 -28.84 -24.24 -27.83
CA PRO A 618 -29.91 -23.84 -26.92
C PRO A 618 -30.56 -25.05 -26.24
N ASN A 619 -31.14 -24.82 -25.05
CA ASN A 619 -31.99 -25.72 -24.30
C ASN A 619 -31.38 -27.07 -23.87
N ILE A 620 -30.06 -27.24 -23.94
CA ILE A 620 -29.36 -28.42 -23.43
C ILE A 620 -28.48 -28.08 -22.22
N ASN A 621 -28.36 -29.04 -21.30
CA ASN A 621 -27.22 -29.07 -20.39
C ASN A 621 -25.99 -29.50 -21.19
N ALA A 622 -24.86 -28.84 -20.97
CA ALA A 622 -23.60 -29.20 -21.59
C ALA A 622 -22.54 -29.39 -20.50
N ASN A 623 -21.99 -30.59 -20.43
CA ASN A 623 -20.85 -30.88 -19.59
C ASN A 623 -19.61 -30.91 -20.48
N ILE A 624 -18.80 -29.84 -20.43
CA ILE A 624 -17.56 -29.74 -21.20
C ILE A 624 -16.44 -30.36 -20.37
N ILE A 625 -15.88 -31.46 -20.89
CA ILE A 625 -14.80 -32.19 -20.24
C ILE A 625 -13.57 -32.13 -21.13
N ILE A 626 -12.44 -31.77 -20.53
CA ILE A 626 -11.14 -31.78 -21.21
C ILE A 626 -10.37 -33.00 -20.72
N TYR A 627 -9.91 -33.82 -21.66
CA TYR A 627 -9.03 -34.94 -21.42
C TYR A 627 -7.65 -34.70 -22.04
N VAL A 628 -6.63 -35.34 -21.46
CA VAL A 628 -5.31 -35.46 -22.07
C VAL A 628 -5.04 -36.95 -22.32
N ARG A 629 -4.67 -37.28 -23.56
CA ARG A 629 -4.32 -38.62 -24.02
C ARG A 629 -2.83 -38.71 -24.33
N LYS A 630 -2.19 -39.79 -23.88
CA LYS A 630 -0.80 -40.13 -24.20
C LYS A 630 -0.74 -40.98 -25.49
N THR A 631 -0.01 -40.54 -26.51
CA THR A 631 0.07 -41.22 -27.82
C THR A 631 1.43 -41.83 -28.18
N GLY A 632 2.42 -41.81 -27.27
CA GLY A 632 3.78 -42.35 -27.51
C GLY A 632 4.35 -43.26 -26.40
N ALA A 633 5.45 -43.96 -26.73
CA ALA A 633 6.10 -44.98 -25.89
C ALA A 633 7.28 -44.43 -25.05
N PHE A 634 7.00 -43.64 -24.00
CA PHE A 634 8.03 -43.19 -23.03
C PHE A 634 7.49 -43.17 -21.57
N ARG A 635 8.38 -43.13 -20.56
CA ARG A 635 8.05 -43.22 -19.11
C ARG A 635 7.40 -41.93 -18.53
N LYS A 636 6.83 -42.08 -17.31
CA LYS A 636 6.02 -41.15 -16.48
C LYS A 636 6.08 -39.65 -16.85
N VAL A 637 4.90 -39.03 -16.91
CA VAL A 637 4.73 -37.64 -17.33
C VAL A 637 4.13 -36.84 -16.17
N PHE A 638 4.82 -35.78 -15.78
CA PHE A 638 4.34 -34.83 -14.76
C PHE A 638 3.57 -33.69 -15.41
N PHE A 639 2.35 -33.40 -14.94
CA PHE A 639 1.55 -32.26 -15.38
C PHE A 639 1.32 -31.30 -14.21
N PRO A 640 2.07 -30.19 -14.09
CA PRO A 640 1.60 -29.07 -13.31
C PRO A 640 0.52 -28.37 -14.15
N ILE A 641 -0.75 -28.58 -13.78
CA ILE A 641 -1.88 -27.97 -14.47
C ILE A 641 -1.85 -26.48 -14.10
N SER A 642 -1.35 -25.64 -15.00
CA SER A 642 -1.57 -24.19 -14.89
C SER A 642 -3.07 -23.91 -14.98
N PRO A 643 -3.59 -22.84 -14.33
CA PRO A 643 -5.01 -22.52 -14.42
C PRO A 643 -5.43 -22.40 -15.89
N VAL A 644 -6.34 -23.27 -16.31
CA VAL A 644 -6.92 -23.24 -17.65
C VAL A 644 -7.81 -22.01 -17.72
N ASN A 645 -7.41 -21.00 -18.50
CA ASN A 645 -8.23 -19.82 -18.69
C ASN A 645 -9.34 -20.15 -19.68
N ILE A 646 -10.54 -20.39 -19.16
CA ILE A 646 -11.74 -20.57 -19.97
C ILE A 646 -12.52 -19.27 -20.00
N TRP A 647 -12.75 -18.80 -21.21
CA TRP A 647 -13.54 -17.63 -21.50
C TRP A 647 -14.87 -18.13 -22.06
N MET A 648 -15.97 -17.92 -21.35
CA MET A 648 -17.29 -18.18 -21.94
C MET A 648 -17.68 -16.95 -22.75
N ILE A 649 -17.81 -17.12 -24.06
CA ILE A 649 -18.23 -16.07 -24.98
C ILE A 649 -19.69 -16.35 -25.34
N PHE A 650 -20.59 -15.51 -24.84
CA PHE A 650 -22.01 -15.63 -25.15
C PHE A 650 -22.27 -14.86 -26.44
N LYS A 651 -22.20 -15.55 -27.59
CA LYS A 651 -22.60 -14.96 -28.87
C LYS A 651 -24.11 -14.83 -28.93
N ASN A 652 -24.61 -13.60 -29.00
CA ASN A 652 -25.94 -13.32 -29.56
C ASN A 652 -25.87 -13.41 -31.08
#